data_AF-A0A5B9MFW8-F1
#
_entry.id   AF-A0A5B9MFW8-F1
#
_cell.length_a   1.000
_cell.length_b   1.000
_cell.length_c   1.000
_cell.angle_alpha   90.00
_cell.angle_beta   90.00
_cell.angle_gamma   90.00
#
_symmetry.space_group_name_H-M   'P 1'
#
loop_
_entity.id
_entity.type
_entity.pdbx_description
1 polymer ?
#
loop_
_entity_poly.entity_id
_entity_poly.type
_entity_poly.pdbx_seq_one_letter_code
_entity_poly.pdbx_strand_id
1 'polypeptide(L)'
;MKQTVHFLPTPLSLPRFRRAATSLKRLALGQALILSAGLLTVSGCGDREPLTAIDYPIQAEVEAAMAARTQGELRPEMRIDAPIDAPIHWREAAGRPKGQSRLASFANRSRKPIEWTFGGFYPQRQPAATSEQSESGILLVQAPALPAVPAGYDDEVVDENQAGPSASDLGPVEVIPTPPPRPEVKAELIPTPQGIREGMQRRDDSKSAPVARIAAEIENAKSAQAAEMEAVAAKEQVPGKPALIDPATEIGLVATQEGPEDFRKWPAPDAVLFVTGDQHGYIEPCGCTGLDKQKGGVARRFTFMNQLRDMGWSLVPVDAGNQIRRIGQQAAIKFEKSSSALTQMKYQAVGFGPDDLRLSPTDLIAHTYADSPENAMYVSANLVLLDPSLLPSHKIVRSGEWNIGLTSILDPDALEAPLGSDVTLKPIKASAEAVLKEMDSAGANFRVLTFFGDEEVAKKLMADVPGFDLIVVSGGYGEPTYQPQSIEDSKTKLIVTGNKGMFVGLVGLYQNQPMKYARVPLTDEFKDAPEMRKLMADYQQQLEQLGLSGLGLSPIPHPSGEKFIGSEACGKCHTTAFDIWEGSGHAEATAHIVEPTEGRGDVARHFDPECLSCHVTGWNPQNYYPYESGYLSLEQSSHLTGNGCENCHGPGASHAAAEAENSGVSEERKKSLRLAMQLPLEKAKEHCMECHDLDNSPDFHDDGAFEDVYWPEVEHYGLD
;
A
#
# COMPACT_ATOMS: atom_id res chain seq x y z
N MET A 1 -37.91 15.84 -45.53
CA MET A 1 -39.07 16.78 -45.55
C MET A 1 -40.29 16.00 -46.01
N LYS A 2 -41.49 16.14 -45.45
CA LYS A 2 -41.97 16.77 -44.20
C LYS A 2 -43.25 16.02 -43.81
N GLN A 3 -43.42 15.64 -42.54
CA GLN A 3 -44.75 15.50 -41.91
C GLN A 3 -44.60 15.57 -40.39
N THR A 4 -45.42 16.40 -39.75
CA THR A 4 -45.31 16.73 -38.32
C THR A 4 -46.69 17.10 -37.79
N VAL A 5 -47.19 16.40 -36.76
CA VAL A 5 -48.33 16.80 -35.92
C VAL A 5 -48.01 16.32 -34.49
N HIS A 6 -48.44 17.07 -33.47
CA HIS A 6 -47.97 16.91 -32.09
C HIS A 6 -48.72 15.86 -31.24
N PHE A 7 -48.04 15.42 -30.17
CA PHE A 7 -48.54 14.59 -29.07
C PHE A 7 -49.43 15.37 -28.09
N LEU A 8 -50.28 14.64 -27.35
CA LEU A 8 -50.38 14.60 -25.86
C LEU A 8 -51.26 13.35 -25.47
N PRO A 9 -51.30 12.87 -24.20
CA PRO A 9 -51.28 11.42 -23.93
C PRO A 9 -52.40 10.84 -23.04
N THR A 10 -52.45 9.50 -22.93
CA THR A 10 -53.12 8.74 -21.86
C THR A 10 -52.45 7.37 -21.62
N PRO A 11 -52.46 6.81 -20.39
CA PRO A 11 -51.76 5.56 -20.04
C PRO A 11 -52.67 4.30 -20.07
N LEU A 12 -52.05 3.11 -19.99
CA LEU A 12 -52.71 1.80 -19.86
C LEU A 12 -51.88 0.81 -18.99
N SER A 13 -52.48 -0.31 -18.58
CA SER A 13 -52.10 -1.02 -17.33
C SER A 13 -52.12 -2.55 -17.40
N LEU A 14 -51.49 -3.20 -16.38
CA LEU A 14 -51.68 -4.61 -15.96
C LEU A 14 -51.07 -5.70 -16.91
N PRO A 15 -50.94 -7.00 -16.51
CA PRO A 15 -51.55 -7.70 -15.36
C PRO A 15 -50.65 -8.63 -14.50
N ARG A 16 -51.19 -9.11 -13.37
CA ARG A 16 -50.76 -10.33 -12.64
C ARG A 16 -51.94 -11.11 -12.03
N PHE A 17 -51.71 -12.39 -11.77
CA PHE A 17 -52.57 -13.39 -11.10
C PHE A 17 -51.66 -14.34 -10.29
N ARG A 18 -52.07 -15.12 -9.29
CA ARG A 18 -53.36 -15.44 -8.62
C ARG A 18 -53.04 -15.68 -7.11
N ARG A 19 -53.87 -16.18 -6.18
CA ARG A 19 -55.16 -16.90 -6.21
C ARG A 19 -56.14 -16.28 -5.17
N ALA A 20 -56.63 -17.01 -4.17
CA ALA A 20 -57.49 -16.50 -3.09
C ALA A 20 -57.61 -17.47 -1.90
N ALA A 21 -57.98 -16.96 -0.71
CA ALA A 21 -58.61 -17.71 0.38
C ALA A 21 -59.48 -16.78 1.25
N THR A 22 -60.64 -17.27 1.69
CA THR A 22 -61.50 -16.68 2.75
C THR A 22 -61.63 -17.75 3.85
N SER A 23 -62.02 -17.51 5.13
CA SER A 23 -62.75 -16.42 5.80
C SER A 23 -62.24 -16.27 7.28
N LEU A 24 -62.93 -16.15 8.44
CA LEU A 24 -64.36 -16.19 8.84
C LEU A 24 -64.62 -15.56 10.26
N LYS A 25 -65.20 -14.35 10.32
CA LYS A 25 -66.07 -13.78 11.40
C LYS A 25 -65.54 -13.44 12.84
N ARG A 26 -65.82 -12.16 13.21
CA ARG A 26 -66.61 -11.64 14.38
C ARG A 26 -65.94 -11.03 15.64
N LEU A 27 -66.30 -9.74 15.86
CA LEU A 27 -66.75 -9.03 17.09
C LEU A 27 -65.75 -8.89 18.30
N ALA A 28 -65.76 -7.81 19.09
CA ALA A 28 -66.53 -6.54 19.06
C ALA A 28 -65.83 -5.39 19.85
N LEU A 29 -66.51 -4.22 19.88
CA LEU A 29 -66.43 -3.01 20.73
C LEU A 29 -65.56 -3.04 22.02
N GLY A 30 -65.07 -1.89 22.51
CA GLY A 30 -65.33 -0.50 22.10
C GLY A 30 -64.34 0.49 22.76
N GLN A 31 -64.10 1.65 22.16
CA GLN A 31 -64.77 2.95 22.40
C GLN A 31 -63.88 3.89 23.24
N ALA A 32 -63.83 5.16 22.86
CA ALA A 32 -62.95 6.18 23.44
C ALA A 32 -63.73 7.17 24.35
N LEU A 33 -63.02 8.05 25.07
CA LEU A 33 -63.34 9.44 25.48
C LEU A 33 -62.38 9.83 26.66
N ILE A 34 -62.11 11.10 27.01
CA ILE A 34 -61.87 12.35 26.26
C ILE A 34 -61.31 13.43 27.22
N LEU A 35 -60.68 14.50 26.70
CA LEU A 35 -60.38 15.82 27.32
C LEU A 35 -59.91 15.91 28.80
N SER A 36 -58.79 16.63 28.99
CA SER A 36 -58.82 17.96 29.64
C SER A 36 -57.55 18.75 29.28
N ALA A 37 -57.55 20.08 29.47
CA ALA A 37 -56.53 20.97 28.92
C ALA A 37 -56.31 22.25 29.76
N GLY A 38 -55.16 22.89 29.56
CA GLY A 38 -54.78 24.19 30.15
C GLY A 38 -53.67 24.08 31.21
N LEU A 39 -52.84 25.10 31.43
CA LEU A 39 -52.68 26.37 30.69
C LEU A 39 -51.25 26.92 30.91
N LEU A 40 -50.78 27.85 30.06
CA LEU A 40 -49.51 28.56 30.27
C LEU A 40 -49.65 29.73 31.25
N THR A 41 -48.60 29.99 32.03
CA THR A 41 -48.17 31.33 32.46
C THR A 41 -46.65 31.41 32.48
N VAL A 42 -46.08 32.59 32.19
CA VAL A 42 -44.64 32.84 32.04
C VAL A 42 -44.21 33.97 32.97
N SER A 43 -43.11 33.84 33.73
CA SER A 43 -42.21 34.93 34.17
C SER A 43 -41.16 34.45 35.18
N GLY A 44 -40.01 35.14 35.25
CA GLY A 44 -39.17 35.21 36.45
C GLY A 44 -37.70 34.80 36.29
N CYS A 45 -36.78 35.74 36.53
CA CYS A 45 -35.36 35.46 36.79
C CYS A 45 -35.15 35.17 38.29
N GLY A 46 -34.09 34.45 38.67
CA GLY A 46 -33.76 34.25 40.09
C GLY A 46 -32.61 33.28 40.40
N ASP A 47 -31.39 33.68 40.07
CA ASP A 47 -30.10 33.29 40.70
C ASP A 47 -29.68 31.80 40.86
N ARG A 48 -28.45 31.61 41.33
CA ARG A 48 -27.73 30.33 41.41
C ARG A 48 -27.42 29.97 42.87
N GLU A 49 -27.58 28.69 43.22
CA GLU A 49 -26.69 28.00 44.18
C GLU A 49 -26.32 26.60 43.62
N PRO A 50 -25.15 26.04 43.97
CA PRO A 50 -24.61 24.85 43.32
C PRO A 50 -25.19 23.54 43.87
N LEU A 51 -25.47 22.59 42.97
CA LEU A 51 -25.81 21.22 43.34
C LEU A 51 -24.58 20.45 43.81
N THR A 52 -24.75 19.68 44.89
CA THR A 52 -23.74 18.77 45.45
C THR A 52 -23.47 17.58 44.52
N ALA A 53 -22.21 17.23 44.31
CA ALA A 53 -21.84 15.98 43.65
C ALA A 53 -22.23 14.76 44.49
N ILE A 54 -22.56 13.65 43.82
CA ILE A 54 -22.83 12.34 44.43
C ILE A 54 -21.73 11.40 43.98
N ASP A 55 -20.74 11.16 44.84
CA ASP A 55 -19.67 10.20 44.59
C ASP A 55 -20.15 8.77 44.84
N TYR A 56 -19.92 7.88 43.86
CA TYR A 56 -20.10 6.43 44.00
C TYR A 56 -18.73 5.75 44.24
N PRO A 57 -18.49 5.12 45.40
CA PRO A 57 -17.15 4.67 45.80
C PRO A 57 -16.76 3.30 45.22
N ILE A 58 -16.55 3.23 43.90
CA ILE A 58 -16.10 2.00 43.19
C ILE A 58 -14.74 1.48 43.73
N GLN A 59 -13.91 2.37 44.28
CA GLN A 59 -12.52 2.06 44.63
C GLN A 59 -12.38 1.04 45.78
N ALA A 60 -13.31 1.01 46.75
CA ALA A 60 -13.24 0.09 47.88
C ALA A 60 -13.45 -1.39 47.48
N GLU A 61 -14.30 -1.65 46.48
CA GLU A 61 -14.55 -3.00 45.97
C GLU A 61 -13.36 -3.52 45.14
N VAL A 62 -12.72 -2.62 44.39
CA VAL A 62 -11.48 -2.91 43.63
C VAL A 62 -10.30 -3.22 44.56
N GLU A 63 -10.14 -2.47 45.64
CA GLU A 63 -9.11 -2.73 46.65
C GLU A 63 -9.35 -4.06 47.40
N ALA A 64 -10.61 -4.39 47.72
CA ALA A 64 -10.97 -5.68 48.31
C ALA A 64 -10.69 -6.86 47.36
N ALA A 65 -11.00 -6.72 46.06
CA ALA A 65 -10.72 -7.74 45.05
C ALA A 65 -9.21 -7.99 44.85
N MET A 66 -8.37 -6.94 44.95
CA MET A 66 -6.92 -7.10 44.91
C MET A 66 -6.34 -7.73 46.18
N ALA A 67 -6.90 -7.42 47.36
CA ALA A 67 -6.49 -8.03 48.63
C ALA A 67 -6.77 -9.55 48.67
N ALA A 68 -7.93 -10.00 48.14
CA ALA A 68 -8.24 -11.43 48.03
C ALA A 68 -7.22 -12.18 47.14
N ARG A 69 -6.70 -11.53 46.09
CA ARG A 69 -5.79 -12.14 45.11
C ARG A 69 -4.38 -12.41 45.65
N THR A 70 -4.00 -11.84 46.79
CA THR A 70 -2.67 -12.02 47.40
C THR A 70 -2.63 -13.07 48.52
N GLN A 71 -3.75 -13.72 48.86
CA GLN A 71 -3.82 -14.70 49.97
C GLN A 71 -4.15 -16.15 49.55
N GLY A 72 -4.21 -16.44 48.24
CA GLY A 72 -4.02 -17.79 47.71
C GLY A 72 -5.16 -18.81 47.89
N GLU A 73 -6.33 -18.43 48.41
CA GLU A 73 -7.43 -19.37 48.68
C GLU A 73 -8.54 -19.40 47.62
N LEU A 74 -8.47 -20.45 46.78
CA LEU A 74 -9.59 -21.33 46.36
C LEU A 74 -10.65 -20.92 45.30
N ARG A 75 -10.66 -21.77 44.26
CA ARG A 75 -11.80 -22.36 43.51
C ARG A 75 -12.46 -21.56 42.36
N PRO A 76 -12.92 -22.28 41.30
CA PRO A 76 -13.62 -21.70 40.16
C PRO A 76 -15.14 -21.56 40.41
N GLU A 77 -15.82 -20.99 39.41
CA GLU A 77 -17.28 -20.77 39.31
C GLU A 77 -17.86 -19.64 40.17
N MET A 78 -17.76 -18.42 39.64
CA MET A 78 -18.73 -17.34 39.93
C MET A 78 -19.01 -16.56 38.64
N ARG A 79 -20.29 -16.44 38.26
CA ARG A 79 -20.76 -15.54 37.19
C ARG A 79 -21.22 -14.22 37.80
N ILE A 80 -21.04 -13.13 37.07
CA ILE A 80 -21.69 -11.84 37.35
C ILE A 80 -22.45 -11.46 36.09
N ASP A 81 -23.79 -11.56 36.16
CA ASP A 81 -24.67 -11.14 35.07
C ASP A 81 -25.04 -9.66 35.26
N ALA A 82 -24.86 -8.84 34.22
CA ALA A 82 -25.22 -7.42 34.23
C ALA A 82 -26.61 -7.19 33.58
N PRO A 83 -27.52 -6.42 34.20
CA PRO A 83 -28.85 -6.20 33.65
C PRO A 83 -28.84 -5.20 32.48
N ILE A 84 -29.40 -5.63 31.35
CA ILE A 84 -29.72 -4.79 30.19
C ILE A 84 -31.22 -4.46 30.24
N ASP A 85 -31.60 -3.17 30.29
CA ASP A 85 -32.75 -2.62 29.57
C ASP A 85 -32.99 -1.12 29.87
N ALA A 86 -32.88 -0.27 28.84
CA ALA A 86 -33.47 1.08 28.79
C ALA A 86 -33.53 1.58 27.32
N PRO A 87 -34.71 1.87 26.74
CA PRO A 87 -34.83 2.26 25.33
C PRO A 87 -34.63 3.76 25.08
N ILE A 88 -33.85 4.11 24.05
CA ILE A 88 -33.72 5.50 23.57
C ILE A 88 -34.63 5.68 22.35
N HIS A 89 -35.59 6.60 22.45
CA HIS A 89 -36.47 6.97 21.35
C HIS A 89 -35.84 8.05 20.45
N TRP A 90 -35.82 7.78 19.14
CA TRP A 90 -35.53 8.79 18.12
C TRP A 90 -36.74 9.69 17.85
N ARG A 91 -36.51 10.99 17.67
CA ARG A 91 -37.44 11.92 17.00
C ARG A 91 -36.65 13.03 16.29
N GLU A 92 -37.06 13.32 15.07
CA GLU A 92 -36.47 14.36 14.23
C GLU A 92 -37.00 15.77 14.60
N ALA A 93 -36.15 16.78 14.44
CA ALA A 93 -36.55 18.18 14.28
C ALA A 93 -35.49 18.90 13.43
N ALA A 94 -35.90 19.55 12.32
CA ALA A 94 -34.99 20.17 11.36
C ALA A 94 -35.02 21.71 11.45
N GLY A 95 -33.91 22.42 11.16
CA GLY A 95 -33.94 23.89 11.35
C GLY A 95 -32.83 24.86 10.93
N ARG A 96 -31.78 24.52 10.14
CA ARG A 96 -30.75 25.47 9.58
C ARG A 96 -29.85 26.19 10.65
N PRO A 97 -28.84 27.01 10.27
CA PRO A 97 -28.18 27.21 8.96
C PRO A 97 -26.68 26.85 8.94
N LYS A 98 -26.01 27.06 7.79
CA LYS A 98 -24.55 26.89 7.63
C LYS A 98 -23.74 27.95 8.39
N GLY A 99 -22.50 27.59 8.76
CA GLY A 99 -21.36 28.53 8.81
C GLY A 99 -20.85 28.92 10.20
N GLN A 100 -19.91 28.12 10.74
CA GLN A 100 -18.70 28.58 11.45
C GLN A 100 -17.86 27.37 11.87
N SER A 101 -16.56 27.38 11.55
CA SER A 101 -15.57 26.46 12.10
C SER A 101 -15.34 26.75 13.60
N ARG A 102 -14.98 25.72 14.37
CA ARG A 102 -14.64 25.84 15.79
C ARG A 102 -13.47 24.93 16.20
N LEU A 103 -12.30 25.21 15.65
CA LEU A 103 -11.05 24.86 16.33
C LEU A 103 -10.82 25.85 17.48
N ALA A 104 -11.06 25.42 18.72
CA ALA A 104 -10.33 25.90 19.91
C ALA A 104 -10.76 25.19 21.22
N SER A 105 -9.75 24.75 21.96
CA SER A 105 -9.65 24.65 23.43
C SER A 105 -9.71 23.27 24.10
N PHE A 106 -8.55 22.59 24.13
CA PHE A 106 -8.19 21.69 25.24
C PHE A 106 -6.86 22.12 25.86
N ALA A 107 -6.94 22.99 26.86
CA ALA A 107 -5.78 23.40 27.64
C ALA A 107 -5.53 22.43 28.80
N ASN A 108 -4.31 21.88 28.84
CA ASN A 108 -3.52 21.62 30.04
C ASN A 108 -4.25 21.00 31.27
N ARG A 109 -4.09 19.68 31.45
CA ARG A 109 -4.18 19.04 32.77
C ARG A 109 -2.80 18.58 33.22
N SER A 110 -2.21 19.32 34.16
CA SER A 110 -0.94 18.99 34.80
C SER A 110 -0.93 17.59 35.41
N ARG A 111 0.07 16.78 35.09
CA ARG A 111 0.46 15.59 35.86
C ARG A 111 1.81 15.85 36.53
N LYS A 112 1.90 15.57 37.84
CA LYS A 112 3.19 15.52 38.54
C LYS A 112 3.87 14.18 38.21
N PRO A 113 5.20 14.11 38.05
CA PRO A 113 5.90 12.84 37.94
C PRO A 113 5.79 12.05 39.26
N ILE A 114 5.76 10.73 39.15
CA ILE A 114 5.92 9.79 40.26
C ILE A 114 7.31 9.17 40.10
N GLU A 115 8.21 9.46 41.04
CA GLU A 115 9.55 8.87 41.06
C GLU A 115 9.49 7.41 41.53
N TRP A 116 10.12 6.50 40.78
CA TRP A 116 10.26 5.09 41.16
C TRP A 116 11.68 4.80 41.63
N THR A 117 11.90 4.79 42.94
CA THR A 117 13.18 4.43 43.55
C THR A 117 13.32 2.91 43.69
N PHE A 118 14.07 2.27 42.81
CA PHE A 118 14.43 0.85 42.95
C PHE A 118 15.60 0.67 43.93
N GLY A 119 15.36 -0.07 45.01
CA GLY A 119 16.37 -0.41 46.01
C GLY A 119 17.31 -1.51 45.51
N GLY A 120 18.62 -1.26 45.57
CA GLY A 120 19.64 -2.22 45.13
C GLY A 120 19.92 -3.35 46.14
N PHE A 121 20.31 -4.51 45.64
CA PHE A 121 20.86 -5.62 46.42
C PHE A 121 22.24 -6.03 45.88
N TYR A 122 23.23 -6.09 46.78
CA TYR A 122 24.53 -6.76 46.56
C TYR A 122 24.59 -8.01 47.44
N PRO A 123 25.33 -9.04 47.01
CA PRO A 123 26.39 -9.52 47.90
C PRO A 123 27.71 -9.93 47.21
N GLN A 124 28.80 -9.37 47.73
CA GLN A 124 30.14 -9.96 48.00
C GLN A 124 30.88 -10.88 46.99
N ARG A 125 32.09 -10.43 46.64
CA ARG A 125 33.33 -11.19 46.26
C ARG A 125 33.83 -12.06 47.44
N GLN A 126 34.77 -13.02 47.38
CA GLN A 126 35.73 -13.64 46.42
C GLN A 126 36.24 -14.99 47.06
N PRO A 127 37.33 -15.73 46.67
CA PRO A 127 38.45 -15.45 45.72
C PRO A 127 38.92 -16.55 44.72
N ALA A 128 39.51 -16.06 43.63
CA ALA A 128 40.74 -16.51 42.91
C ALA A 128 41.07 -17.98 42.56
N ALA A 129 41.37 -18.20 41.27
CA ALA A 129 42.60 -18.85 40.81
C ALA A 129 43.06 -18.29 39.42
N THR A 130 44.38 -18.33 39.20
CA THR A 130 45.23 -18.09 38.00
C THR A 130 44.70 -18.61 36.64
N SER A 131 45.13 -18.18 35.44
CA SER A 131 46.07 -17.14 34.89
C SER A 131 45.80 -17.07 33.35
N GLU A 132 46.22 -16.12 32.51
CA GLU A 132 47.56 -15.52 32.24
C GLU A 132 47.44 -14.08 31.65
N GLN A 133 48.55 -13.49 31.19
CA GLN A 133 48.68 -12.08 30.80
C GLN A 133 48.90 -11.87 29.29
N SER A 134 48.35 -10.79 28.75
CA SER A 134 49.09 -9.89 27.83
C SER A 134 48.49 -8.48 27.85
N GLU A 135 49.33 -7.48 27.61
CA GLU A 135 48.93 -6.06 27.56
C GLU A 135 48.83 -5.57 26.11
N SER A 136 47.87 -4.71 25.81
CA SER A 136 47.99 -3.72 24.74
C SER A 136 47.11 -2.50 25.03
N GLY A 137 47.64 -1.31 24.73
CA GLY A 137 47.04 -0.03 25.12
C GLY A 137 46.14 0.60 24.05
N ILE A 138 45.34 1.57 24.47
CA ILE A 138 44.49 2.40 23.61
C ILE A 138 45.37 3.25 22.68
N LEU A 139 45.05 3.27 21.38
CA LEU A 139 45.64 4.21 20.42
C LEU A 139 44.54 5.01 19.71
N LEU A 140 44.58 6.33 19.85
CA LEU A 140 43.77 7.27 19.05
C LEU A 140 44.38 7.41 17.65
N VAL A 141 43.56 7.34 16.61
CA VAL A 141 43.97 7.58 15.22
C VAL A 141 43.57 8.99 14.81
N GLN A 142 44.54 9.80 14.38
CA GLN A 142 44.32 11.11 13.77
C GLN A 142 44.25 10.99 12.24
N ALA A 143 43.51 11.90 11.59
CA ALA A 143 43.43 11.95 10.14
C ALA A 143 44.74 12.48 9.50
N PRO A 144 45.15 11.96 8.32
CA PRO A 144 46.34 12.43 7.61
C PRO A 144 46.09 13.75 6.85
N ALA A 145 47.12 14.58 6.75
CA ALA A 145 47.08 15.85 6.02
C ALA A 145 47.50 15.70 4.54
N LEU A 146 47.06 16.65 3.70
CA LEU A 146 47.40 16.71 2.27
C LEU A 146 48.82 17.28 2.04
N PRO A 147 49.56 16.79 1.02
CA PRO A 147 50.82 17.40 0.59
C PRO A 147 50.61 18.66 -0.27
N ALA A 148 51.63 19.53 -0.30
CA ALA A 148 51.56 20.84 -0.98
C ALA A 148 51.86 20.78 -2.49
N VAL A 149 51.37 21.81 -3.21
CA VAL A 149 51.57 22.01 -4.66
C VAL A 149 52.85 22.81 -4.93
N PRO A 150 53.74 22.39 -5.86
CA PRO A 150 54.84 23.22 -6.36
C PRO A 150 54.36 24.19 -7.45
N ALA A 151 54.94 25.39 -7.50
CA ALA A 151 54.60 26.43 -8.48
C ALA A 151 55.67 26.58 -9.58
N GLY A 152 55.24 27.10 -10.74
CA GLY A 152 56.12 27.71 -11.75
C GLY A 152 56.13 27.03 -13.12
N TYR A 153 55.48 27.66 -14.10
CA TYR A 153 56.16 28.20 -15.28
C TYR A 153 55.29 29.28 -15.95
N ASP A 154 55.92 30.23 -16.64
CA ASP A 154 55.31 31.51 -17.04
C ASP A 154 54.94 31.61 -18.54
N ASP A 155 54.05 32.57 -18.84
CA ASP A 155 53.79 33.32 -20.09
C ASP A 155 54.05 32.71 -21.50
N GLU A 156 53.02 32.79 -22.35
CA GLU A 156 53.20 33.20 -23.76
C GLU A 156 51.98 33.97 -24.30
N VAL A 157 52.19 34.78 -25.35
CA VAL A 157 51.33 35.91 -25.80
C VAL A 157 51.51 36.05 -27.34
N VAL A 158 50.54 36.40 -28.20
CA VAL A 158 49.30 37.21 -28.08
C VAL A 158 48.03 36.36 -28.42
N ASP A 159 46.91 36.76 -29.05
CA ASP A 159 46.51 37.93 -29.85
C ASP A 159 45.01 38.27 -29.75
N GLU A 160 44.68 39.55 -29.98
CA GLU A 160 43.30 40.06 -30.12
C GLU A 160 43.10 40.53 -31.57
N ASN A 161 42.29 39.84 -32.40
CA ASN A 161 41.53 40.46 -33.51
C ASN A 161 40.66 39.46 -34.30
N GLN A 162 39.35 39.39 -33.99
CA GLN A 162 38.25 39.36 -34.98
C GLN A 162 36.88 39.30 -34.29
N ALA A 163 36.11 40.38 -34.41
CA ALA A 163 34.68 40.40 -34.08
C ALA A 163 33.84 40.26 -35.36
N GLY A 164 32.82 39.39 -35.33
CA GLY A 164 31.78 39.25 -36.35
C GLY A 164 30.43 39.79 -35.84
N PRO A 165 29.52 40.23 -36.73
CA PRO A 165 28.37 41.06 -36.33
C PRO A 165 27.24 40.29 -35.62
N SER A 166 26.61 40.96 -34.66
CA SER A 166 25.35 40.56 -34.04
C SER A 166 24.15 40.83 -34.97
N ALA A 167 23.12 39.99 -34.90
CA ALA A 167 21.92 40.10 -35.73
C ALA A 167 20.93 41.18 -35.24
N SER A 168 21.34 42.45 -35.28
CA SER A 168 20.53 43.62 -34.89
C SER A 168 20.15 44.55 -36.05
N ASP A 169 20.70 44.34 -37.25
CA ASP A 169 20.64 45.29 -38.36
C ASP A 169 19.66 44.86 -39.49
N LEU A 170 18.40 44.59 -39.15
CA LEU A 170 17.30 44.51 -40.13
C LEU A 170 16.11 45.35 -39.66
N GLY A 171 15.65 46.25 -40.54
CA GLY A 171 14.57 47.20 -40.26
C GLY A 171 13.15 46.60 -40.28
N PRO A 172 12.13 47.40 -39.92
CA PRO A 172 10.77 46.92 -39.71
C PRO A 172 10.06 46.53 -41.02
N VAL A 173 9.28 45.44 -40.96
CA VAL A 173 8.40 44.97 -42.03
C VAL A 173 7.01 44.68 -41.45
N GLU A 174 5.97 44.91 -42.25
CA GLU A 174 4.57 45.05 -41.84
C GLU A 174 3.80 43.72 -41.75
N VAL A 175 2.71 43.69 -40.95
CA VAL A 175 1.94 42.48 -40.64
C VAL A 175 0.61 42.43 -41.40
N ILE A 176 0.35 41.32 -42.11
CA ILE A 176 -0.99 40.93 -42.60
C ILE A 176 -1.18 39.42 -42.35
N PRO A 177 -2.29 38.97 -41.71
CA PRO A 177 -2.46 37.58 -41.28
C PRO A 177 -3.17 36.67 -42.31
N THR A 178 -2.89 35.37 -42.26
CA THR A 178 -3.63 34.29 -42.97
C THR A 178 -3.82 33.05 -42.07
N PRO A 179 -4.79 32.15 -42.37
CA PRO A 179 -5.24 31.11 -41.43
C PRO A 179 -4.27 29.91 -41.27
N PRO A 180 -4.40 29.11 -40.19
CA PRO A 180 -3.40 28.11 -39.83
C PRO A 180 -3.39 26.87 -40.75
N PRO A 181 -2.21 26.39 -41.19
CA PRO A 181 -2.06 25.04 -41.71
C PRO A 181 -2.18 24.03 -40.55
N ARG A 182 -2.74 22.83 -40.84
CA ARG A 182 -2.74 21.73 -39.87
C ARG A 182 -1.38 21.01 -39.90
N PRO A 183 -0.70 20.81 -38.77
CA PRO A 183 0.47 19.93 -38.70
C PRO A 183 0.11 18.47 -39.02
N GLU A 184 1.14 17.71 -39.37
CA GLU A 184 1.03 16.32 -39.83
C GLU A 184 0.85 15.34 -38.67
N VAL A 185 0.13 14.23 -38.92
CA VAL A 185 0.08 13.10 -37.98
C VAL A 185 1.43 12.40 -38.02
N LYS A 186 2.26 12.63 -36.99
CA LYS A 186 3.38 11.75 -36.69
C LYS A 186 2.83 10.49 -36.03
N ALA A 187 3.25 9.32 -36.52
CA ALA A 187 3.13 8.10 -35.75
C ALA A 187 4.21 8.14 -34.66
N GLU A 188 3.82 8.56 -33.46
CA GLU A 188 4.66 8.47 -32.28
C GLU A 188 4.79 6.99 -31.90
N LEU A 189 6.02 6.50 -31.71
CA LEU A 189 6.19 5.25 -30.98
C LEU A 189 5.74 5.54 -29.56
N ILE A 190 4.78 4.77 -29.04
CA ILE A 190 4.54 4.72 -27.60
C ILE A 190 5.63 3.79 -27.05
N PRO A 191 6.68 4.28 -26.37
CA PRO A 191 7.45 3.42 -25.50
C PRO A 191 6.52 3.00 -24.37
N THR A 192 6.28 1.69 -24.22
CA THR A 192 5.72 1.19 -22.97
C THR A 192 6.59 1.72 -21.83
N PRO A 193 6.05 2.43 -20.83
CA PRO A 193 6.85 2.89 -19.70
C PRO A 193 7.56 1.69 -19.08
N GLN A 194 8.88 1.71 -19.06
CA GLN A 194 9.63 0.75 -18.25
C GLN A 194 9.32 1.10 -16.80
N GLY A 195 8.53 0.24 -16.13
CA GLY A 195 8.28 0.37 -14.71
C GLY A 195 9.60 0.53 -13.97
N ILE A 196 9.74 1.63 -13.23
CA ILE A 196 10.98 1.95 -12.53
C ILE A 196 11.22 0.86 -11.49
N ARG A 197 12.31 0.09 -11.65
CA ARG A 197 12.76 -0.85 -10.62
C ARG A 197 13.21 -0.04 -9.40
N GLU A 198 12.52 -0.19 -8.27
CA GLU A 198 12.93 0.27 -6.92
C GLU A 198 14.23 -0.46 -6.49
N GLY A 199 15.37 -0.17 -7.13
CA GLY A 199 16.57 -1.00 -6.95
C GLY A 199 17.87 -0.52 -7.59
N MET A 200 18.01 0.77 -7.91
CA MET A 200 19.20 1.30 -8.61
C MET A 200 19.92 2.40 -7.84
N GLN A 201 20.49 2.05 -6.68
CA GLN A 201 21.41 2.94 -5.95
C GLN A 201 22.59 3.32 -6.87
N ARG A 202 22.73 4.61 -7.19
CA ARG A 202 23.87 5.12 -7.97
C ARG A 202 25.15 4.94 -7.17
N ARG A 203 26.10 4.19 -7.71
CA ARG A 203 27.49 4.20 -7.22
C ARG A 203 28.16 5.50 -7.66
N ASP A 204 28.70 6.24 -6.69
CA ASP A 204 29.39 7.50 -6.91
C ASP A 204 30.88 7.26 -7.20
N ASP A 205 31.19 6.91 -8.46
CA ASP A 205 32.55 6.66 -8.93
C ASP A 205 33.09 7.87 -9.71
N SER A 206 33.73 8.79 -8.99
CA SER A 206 34.37 9.96 -9.60
C SER A 206 35.65 9.60 -10.40
N LYS A 207 35.61 9.74 -11.74
CA LYS A 207 36.61 10.46 -12.59
C LYS A 207 36.52 10.17 -14.10
N SER A 208 36.93 11.18 -14.87
CA SER A 208 37.41 11.16 -16.26
C SER A 208 36.38 11.07 -17.41
N ALA A 209 36.62 11.91 -18.42
CA ALA A 209 36.07 11.90 -19.78
C ALA A 209 37.26 11.57 -20.74
N PRO A 210 37.10 11.36 -22.09
CA PRO A 210 36.22 12.14 -22.99
C PRO A 210 35.41 11.35 -24.03
N VAL A 211 34.37 12.01 -24.55
CA VAL A 211 33.54 11.54 -25.67
C VAL A 211 34.20 11.88 -27.01
N ALA A 212 34.65 10.87 -27.77
CA ALA A 212 35.28 11.09 -29.09
C ALA A 212 35.20 9.91 -30.10
N ARG A 213 34.39 8.87 -29.88
CA ARG A 213 34.38 7.67 -30.76
C ARG A 213 33.02 7.11 -31.23
N ILE A 214 31.90 7.45 -30.59
CA ILE A 214 30.59 6.84 -30.92
C ILE A 214 29.94 7.44 -32.18
N ALA A 215 30.33 8.66 -32.58
CA ALA A 215 29.73 9.37 -33.72
C ALA A 215 30.02 8.77 -35.11
N ALA A 216 30.98 7.85 -35.24
CA ALA A 216 31.45 7.33 -36.53
C ALA A 216 30.78 6.03 -37.00
N GLU A 217 30.06 5.31 -36.12
CA GLU A 217 29.51 3.98 -36.43
C GLU A 217 28.02 4.03 -36.82
N ILE A 218 27.31 5.11 -36.46
CA ILE A 218 25.87 5.29 -36.71
C ILE A 218 25.56 5.62 -38.18
N GLU A 219 26.50 6.21 -38.92
CA GLU A 219 26.27 6.69 -40.29
C GLU A 219 26.24 5.58 -41.34
N ASN A 220 26.96 4.46 -41.12
CA ASN A 220 27.02 3.36 -42.10
C ASN A 220 25.79 2.42 -42.06
N ALA A 221 25.04 2.38 -40.96
CA ALA A 221 23.89 1.47 -40.82
C ALA A 221 22.66 1.91 -41.65
N LYS A 222 22.45 3.21 -41.83
CA LYS A 222 21.24 3.76 -42.47
C LYS A 222 21.17 3.55 -43.98
N SER A 223 22.29 3.24 -44.63
CA SER A 223 22.39 3.13 -46.09
C SER A 223 22.00 1.76 -46.66
N ALA A 224 21.82 0.73 -45.80
CA ALA A 224 21.53 -0.63 -46.25
C ALA A 224 20.03 -0.96 -46.33
N GLN A 225 19.20 -0.36 -45.46
CA GLN A 225 17.81 -0.78 -45.24
C GLN A 225 16.79 -0.12 -46.19
N ALA A 226 17.22 0.85 -47.00
CA ALA A 226 16.37 1.62 -47.92
C ALA A 226 16.11 0.92 -49.28
N ALA A 227 16.72 -0.25 -49.54
CA ALA A 227 16.73 -0.89 -50.85
C ALA A 227 15.73 -2.06 -51.03
N GLU A 228 15.06 -2.51 -49.95
CA GLU A 228 14.32 -3.78 -49.94
C GLU A 228 12.80 -3.63 -49.72
N MET A 229 12.29 -2.40 -49.59
CA MET A 229 10.86 -2.10 -49.36
C MET A 229 10.07 -1.66 -50.60
N GLU A 230 10.67 -1.63 -51.80
CA GLU A 230 9.99 -1.18 -53.05
C GLU A 230 9.33 -2.33 -53.85
N ALA A 231 9.01 -3.45 -53.19
CA ALA A 231 8.30 -4.59 -53.79
C ALA A 231 7.13 -5.05 -52.91
N VAL A 232 6.08 -5.59 -53.55
CA VAL A 232 4.86 -6.15 -52.91
C VAL A 232 3.92 -5.11 -52.27
N ALA A 233 3.54 -4.08 -53.02
CA ALA A 233 2.42 -3.18 -52.69
C ALA A 233 1.40 -3.08 -53.84
N ALA A 234 0.68 -4.18 -54.14
CA ALA A 234 -0.22 -4.22 -55.30
C ALA A 234 -1.40 -5.24 -55.23
N LYS A 235 -2.45 -4.94 -54.43
CA LYS A 235 -3.90 -5.12 -54.79
C LYS A 235 -4.90 -4.83 -53.64
N GLU A 236 -6.17 -4.71 -54.06
CA GLU A 236 -7.43 -4.92 -53.30
C GLU A 236 -7.91 -3.89 -52.25
N GLN A 237 -8.57 -2.86 -52.79
CA GLN A 237 -9.93 -2.35 -52.46
C GLN A 237 -10.52 -2.56 -51.03
N VAL A 238 -10.93 -1.43 -50.43
CA VAL A 238 -11.69 -1.35 -49.17
C VAL A 238 -13.21 -1.28 -49.40
N PRO A 239 -14.01 -1.96 -48.57
CA PRO A 239 -15.34 -1.46 -48.20
C PRO A 239 -15.66 -1.59 -46.69
N GLY A 240 -16.32 -0.57 -46.12
CA GLY A 240 -16.97 -0.63 -44.81
C GLY A 240 -16.17 0.00 -43.65
N LYS A 241 -16.86 0.81 -42.84
CA LYS A 241 -16.31 1.46 -41.64
C LYS A 241 -16.93 0.81 -40.39
N PRO A 242 -16.15 0.09 -39.55
CA PRO A 242 -16.64 -0.43 -38.27
C PRO A 242 -16.93 0.68 -37.26
N ALA A 243 -17.62 0.32 -36.18
CA ALA A 243 -17.79 1.18 -35.00
C ALA A 243 -16.51 1.23 -34.15
N LEU A 244 -16.49 2.12 -33.15
CA LEU A 244 -15.44 2.18 -32.13
C LEU A 244 -15.36 0.85 -31.39
N ILE A 245 -14.13 0.41 -31.10
CA ILE A 245 -13.83 -0.82 -30.36
C ILE A 245 -13.38 -0.45 -28.94
N ASP A 246 -13.81 -1.25 -27.98
CA ASP A 246 -13.45 -1.20 -26.55
C ASP A 246 -11.94 -1.50 -26.37
N PRO A 247 -11.19 -0.78 -25.51
CA PRO A 247 -9.75 -1.04 -25.31
C PRO A 247 -9.43 -2.44 -24.76
N ALA A 248 -10.40 -3.22 -24.29
CA ALA A 248 -10.22 -4.63 -24.00
C ALA A 248 -10.18 -5.48 -25.29
N THR A 249 -8.97 -5.74 -25.83
CA THR A 249 -8.54 -6.64 -26.95
C THR A 249 -7.64 -5.83 -27.92
N GLU A 250 -6.39 -6.17 -28.25
CA GLU A 250 -5.59 -7.39 -28.04
C GLU A 250 -4.07 -7.07 -28.06
N ILE A 251 -3.26 -7.84 -27.33
CA ILE A 251 -1.93 -8.28 -27.83
C ILE A 251 -1.93 -9.81 -27.72
N GLY A 252 -1.61 -10.48 -28.83
CA GLY A 252 -2.10 -11.83 -29.09
C GLY A 252 -1.51 -12.96 -28.22
N LEU A 253 -2.39 -13.62 -27.47
CA LEU A 253 -2.26 -15.02 -27.07
C LEU A 253 -3.63 -15.68 -27.26
N VAL A 254 -3.68 -16.87 -27.88
CA VAL A 254 -4.94 -17.53 -28.25
C VAL A 254 -5.59 -18.21 -27.03
N ALA A 255 -6.10 -17.39 -26.13
CA ALA A 255 -7.01 -17.81 -25.07
C ALA A 255 -8.42 -17.98 -25.66
N THR A 256 -9.01 -19.17 -25.50
CA THR A 256 -10.45 -19.36 -25.74
C THR A 256 -11.22 -18.46 -24.77
N GLN A 257 -12.02 -17.53 -25.30
CA GLN A 257 -12.79 -16.55 -24.51
C GLN A 257 -13.97 -17.20 -23.73
N GLU A 258 -13.64 -18.03 -22.76
CA GLU A 258 -14.52 -18.31 -21.63
C GLU A 258 -14.20 -17.28 -20.53
N GLY A 259 -15.20 -16.48 -20.16
CA GLY A 259 -15.07 -15.44 -19.13
C GLY A 259 -14.82 -16.01 -17.72
N PRO A 260 -14.77 -15.14 -16.68
CA PRO A 260 -14.55 -15.57 -15.30
C PRO A 260 -15.56 -16.66 -14.88
N GLU A 261 -15.07 -17.78 -14.37
CA GLU A 261 -15.96 -18.82 -13.86
C GLU A 261 -16.63 -18.37 -12.56
N ASP A 262 -17.96 -18.30 -12.55
CA ASP A 262 -18.71 -17.86 -11.37
C ASP A 262 -18.86 -19.01 -10.38
N PHE A 263 -17.96 -19.07 -9.39
CA PHE A 263 -17.92 -20.08 -8.33
C PHE A 263 -19.27 -20.27 -7.62
N ARG A 264 -20.10 -19.23 -7.58
CA ARG A 264 -21.47 -19.24 -7.01
C ARG A 264 -22.41 -20.21 -7.74
N LYS A 265 -22.05 -20.70 -8.94
CA LYS A 265 -22.78 -21.69 -9.74
C LYS A 265 -22.21 -23.11 -9.64
N TRP A 266 -21.14 -23.34 -8.87
CA TRP A 266 -20.53 -24.66 -8.74
C TRP A 266 -21.40 -25.63 -7.93
N PRO A 267 -21.36 -26.95 -8.24
CA PRO A 267 -21.73 -27.95 -7.23
C PRO A 267 -20.76 -27.83 -6.04
N ALA A 268 -21.20 -28.24 -4.84
CA ALA A 268 -20.33 -28.22 -3.66
C ALA A 268 -19.04 -29.04 -3.91
N PRO A 269 -17.83 -28.45 -3.78
CA PRO A 269 -16.58 -29.17 -3.99
C PRO A 269 -16.24 -30.10 -2.83
N ASP A 270 -15.52 -31.20 -3.10
CA ASP A 270 -15.02 -32.12 -2.07
C ASP A 270 -13.88 -31.48 -1.23
N ALA A 271 -13.12 -30.60 -1.89
CA ALA A 271 -12.10 -29.74 -1.30
C ALA A 271 -11.95 -28.47 -2.16
N VAL A 272 -11.54 -27.36 -1.54
CA VAL A 272 -11.26 -26.09 -2.24
C VAL A 272 -9.90 -25.58 -1.83
N LEU A 273 -8.97 -25.46 -2.78
CA LEU A 273 -7.76 -24.66 -2.54
C LEU A 273 -8.17 -23.19 -2.54
N PHE A 274 -7.88 -22.49 -1.45
CA PHE A 274 -8.05 -21.05 -1.33
C PHE A 274 -6.66 -20.42 -1.49
N VAL A 275 -6.37 -19.95 -2.70
CA VAL A 275 -5.02 -19.62 -3.16
C VAL A 275 -4.79 -18.12 -3.11
N THR A 276 -3.72 -17.70 -2.44
CA THR A 276 -3.21 -16.32 -2.43
C THR A 276 -1.69 -16.30 -2.62
N GLY A 277 -1.09 -15.11 -2.69
CA GLY A 277 0.35 -14.90 -2.77
C GLY A 277 0.66 -13.46 -3.15
N ASP A 278 1.94 -13.10 -3.08
CA ASP A 278 2.45 -11.74 -3.24
C ASP A 278 1.59 -10.71 -2.49
N GLN A 279 1.48 -10.87 -1.17
CA GLN A 279 0.78 -9.87 -0.35
C GLN A 279 1.58 -8.56 -0.29
N HIS A 280 2.91 -8.60 -0.43
CA HIS A 280 3.79 -7.46 -0.66
C HIS A 280 3.59 -6.29 0.34
N GLY A 281 3.30 -6.62 1.61
CA GLY A 281 3.03 -5.65 2.68
C GLY A 281 1.61 -5.06 2.75
N TYR A 282 0.70 -5.45 1.84
CA TYR A 282 -0.69 -5.00 1.78
C TYR A 282 -1.59 -5.83 2.71
N ILE A 283 -1.50 -5.52 4.01
CA ILE A 283 -2.34 -6.17 5.03
C ILE A 283 -3.74 -5.54 5.07
N GLU A 284 -3.85 -4.24 4.86
CA GLU A 284 -5.10 -3.58 4.43
C GLU A 284 -5.26 -3.65 2.90
N PRO A 285 -6.45 -3.39 2.32
CA PRO A 285 -6.63 -3.38 0.87
C PRO A 285 -5.72 -2.37 0.17
N CYS A 286 -5.29 -2.72 -1.04
CA CYS A 286 -4.58 -1.84 -1.95
C CYS A 286 -5.55 -0.77 -2.50
N GLY A 287 -5.09 0.48 -2.53
CA GLY A 287 -5.92 1.66 -2.82
C GLY A 287 -6.00 2.62 -1.63
N CYS A 288 -5.53 3.87 -1.78
CA CYS A 288 -5.86 4.98 -0.86
C CYS A 288 -7.05 5.82 -1.35
N THR A 289 -7.48 5.62 -2.60
CA THR A 289 -8.81 6.06 -3.09
C THR A 289 -9.94 5.32 -2.35
N GLY A 290 -11.18 5.81 -2.49
CA GLY A 290 -12.36 5.36 -1.73
C GLY A 290 -12.61 3.85 -1.70
N LEU A 291 -13.29 3.35 -0.66
CA LEU A 291 -13.38 1.91 -0.34
C LEU A 291 -13.96 1.05 -1.48
N ASP A 292 -14.79 1.63 -2.34
CA ASP A 292 -15.37 1.02 -3.53
C ASP A 292 -14.33 0.69 -4.62
N LYS A 293 -13.26 1.49 -4.72
CA LYS A 293 -12.15 1.28 -5.67
C LYS A 293 -11.07 0.32 -5.17
N GLN A 294 -10.94 0.17 -3.86
CA GLN A 294 -9.88 -0.66 -3.25
C GLN A 294 -10.08 -2.16 -3.53
N LYS A 295 -8.99 -2.94 -3.57
CA LYS A 295 -8.99 -4.41 -3.68
C LYS A 295 -8.04 -5.05 -2.66
N GLY A 296 -8.36 -6.25 -2.17
CA GLY A 296 -7.43 -7.06 -1.35
C GLY A 296 -7.63 -6.93 0.15
N GLY A 297 -6.52 -7.00 0.90
CA GLY A 297 -6.48 -6.88 2.36
C GLY A 297 -6.97 -8.12 3.12
N VAL A 298 -6.36 -8.39 4.28
CA VAL A 298 -6.66 -9.58 5.09
C VAL A 298 -8.08 -9.55 5.67
N ALA A 299 -8.63 -8.35 5.88
CA ALA A 299 -9.99 -8.17 6.43
C ALA A 299 -11.09 -8.66 5.47
N ARG A 300 -10.99 -8.32 4.18
CA ARG A 300 -11.90 -8.81 3.14
C ARG A 300 -11.67 -10.29 2.86
N ARG A 301 -10.40 -10.71 2.81
CA ARG A 301 -9.99 -12.12 2.65
C ARG A 301 -10.64 -13.02 3.70
N PHE A 302 -10.58 -12.65 4.99
CA PHE A 302 -11.17 -13.44 6.07
C PHE A 302 -12.70 -13.50 5.99
N THR A 303 -13.38 -12.38 5.68
CA THR A 303 -14.83 -12.37 5.42
C THR A 303 -15.19 -13.32 4.28
N PHE A 304 -14.46 -13.30 3.17
CA PHE A 304 -14.73 -14.21 2.05
C PHE A 304 -14.53 -15.68 2.43
N MET A 305 -13.45 -16.03 3.13
CA MET A 305 -13.25 -17.39 3.64
C MET A 305 -14.39 -17.85 4.54
N ASN A 306 -14.92 -16.97 5.38
CA ASN A 306 -16.02 -17.29 6.28
C ASN A 306 -17.34 -17.48 5.52
N GLN A 307 -17.62 -16.67 4.50
CA GLN A 307 -18.78 -16.91 3.60
C GLN A 307 -18.70 -18.27 2.91
N LEU A 308 -17.53 -18.70 2.42
CA LEU A 308 -17.36 -20.02 1.81
C LEU A 308 -17.52 -21.16 2.84
N ARG A 309 -17.06 -20.96 4.09
CA ARG A 309 -17.29 -21.90 5.20
C ARG A 309 -18.76 -22.02 5.56
N ASP A 310 -19.51 -20.91 5.54
CA ASP A 310 -20.97 -20.88 5.76
C ASP A 310 -21.75 -21.54 4.61
N MET A 311 -21.20 -21.54 3.39
CA MET A 311 -21.66 -22.38 2.27
C MET A 311 -21.32 -23.88 2.45
N GLY A 312 -20.63 -24.25 3.53
CA GLY A 312 -20.24 -25.63 3.85
C GLY A 312 -18.99 -26.13 3.13
N TRP A 313 -18.16 -25.25 2.56
CA TRP A 313 -17.02 -25.66 1.74
C TRP A 313 -15.76 -25.97 2.58
N SER A 314 -15.14 -27.11 2.31
CA SER A 314 -13.87 -27.54 2.92
C SER A 314 -12.68 -26.78 2.32
N LEU A 315 -12.32 -25.65 2.93
CA LEU A 315 -11.17 -24.84 2.49
C LEU A 315 -9.83 -25.43 2.93
N VAL A 316 -8.87 -25.48 2.00
CA VAL A 316 -7.45 -25.75 2.21
C VAL A 316 -6.69 -24.50 1.74
N PRO A 317 -6.42 -23.52 2.62
CA PRO A 317 -5.82 -22.25 2.20
C PRO A 317 -4.31 -22.37 2.04
N VAL A 318 -3.80 -21.82 0.94
CA VAL A 318 -2.38 -21.87 0.55
C VAL A 318 -1.93 -20.51 0.04
N ASP A 319 -0.70 -20.12 0.40
CA ASP A 319 -0.12 -18.84 0.00
C ASP A 319 1.25 -19.04 -0.66
N ALA A 320 1.55 -18.29 -1.72
CA ALA A 320 2.80 -18.42 -2.45
C ALA A 320 4.00 -17.69 -1.83
N GLY A 321 3.79 -16.84 -0.82
CA GLY A 321 4.86 -16.06 -0.17
C GLY A 321 4.88 -14.59 -0.59
N ASN A 322 5.95 -13.90 -0.18
CA ASN A 322 6.15 -12.45 -0.28
C ASN A 322 5.10 -11.69 0.54
N GLN A 323 5.19 -11.80 1.86
CA GLN A 323 4.24 -11.16 2.80
C GLN A 323 4.53 -9.67 2.99
N ILE A 324 5.76 -9.24 2.72
CA ILE A 324 6.29 -7.87 2.91
C ILE A 324 6.90 -7.31 1.61
N ARG A 325 7.30 -6.02 1.63
CA ARG A 325 7.99 -5.33 0.52
C ARG A 325 9.20 -4.47 0.94
N ARG A 326 9.47 -4.36 2.24
CA ARG A 326 10.47 -3.45 2.83
C ARG A 326 11.37 -4.20 3.81
N ILE A 327 12.36 -3.51 4.35
CA ILE A 327 13.28 -4.01 5.39
C ILE A 327 13.14 -3.18 6.68
N GLY A 328 13.78 -3.65 7.75
CA GLY A 328 13.77 -2.97 9.05
C GLY A 328 12.54 -3.29 9.91
N GLN A 329 12.41 -2.58 11.04
CA GLN A 329 11.48 -2.96 12.10
C GLN A 329 10.01 -2.98 11.67
N GLN A 330 9.59 -2.01 10.86
CA GLN A 330 8.21 -1.99 10.34
C GLN A 330 7.91 -3.22 9.47
N ALA A 331 8.87 -3.69 8.67
CA ALA A 331 8.71 -4.87 7.83
C ALA A 331 8.63 -6.15 8.68
N ALA A 332 9.47 -6.29 9.71
CA ALA A 332 9.39 -7.40 10.65
C ALA A 332 8.01 -7.47 11.34
N ILE A 333 7.48 -6.31 11.76
CA ILE A 333 6.12 -6.23 12.32
C ILE A 333 5.06 -6.56 11.25
N LYS A 334 5.16 -6.07 10.01
CA LYS A 334 4.23 -6.46 8.93
C LYS A 334 4.26 -7.97 8.66
N PHE A 335 5.41 -8.63 8.81
CA PHE A 335 5.53 -10.09 8.72
C PHE A 335 4.87 -10.80 9.91
N GLU A 336 5.10 -10.34 11.15
CA GLU A 336 4.43 -10.81 12.38
C GLU A 336 2.89 -10.76 12.23
N LYS A 337 2.36 -9.62 11.77
CA LYS A 337 0.92 -9.39 11.58
C LYS A 337 0.35 -10.22 10.44
N SER A 338 1.08 -10.38 9.33
CA SER A 338 0.68 -11.23 8.21
C SER A 338 0.62 -12.70 8.64
N SER A 339 1.66 -13.20 9.30
CA SER A 339 1.72 -14.56 9.86
C SER A 339 0.57 -14.81 10.84
N SER A 340 0.27 -13.83 11.70
CA SER A 340 -0.83 -13.88 12.66
C SER A 340 -2.21 -13.97 11.96
N ALA A 341 -2.42 -13.16 10.92
CA ALA A 341 -3.65 -13.19 10.12
C ALA A 341 -3.82 -14.54 9.38
N LEU A 342 -2.76 -15.04 8.72
CA LEU A 342 -2.78 -16.34 8.02
C LEU A 342 -3.02 -17.50 8.99
N THR A 343 -2.46 -17.43 10.21
CA THR A 343 -2.69 -18.39 11.29
C THR A 343 -4.16 -18.39 11.73
N GLN A 344 -4.74 -17.22 11.98
CA GLN A 344 -6.17 -17.10 12.32
C GLN A 344 -7.09 -17.56 11.18
N MET A 345 -6.68 -17.33 9.93
CA MET A 345 -7.35 -17.84 8.73
C MET A 345 -7.16 -19.35 8.51
N LYS A 346 -6.27 -20.00 9.26
CA LYS A 346 -5.92 -21.44 9.20
C LYS A 346 -5.32 -21.87 7.86
N TYR A 347 -4.37 -21.09 7.35
CA TYR A 347 -3.55 -21.50 6.21
C TYR A 347 -2.79 -22.79 6.50
N GLN A 348 -2.60 -23.62 5.47
CA GLN A 348 -2.00 -24.94 5.59
C GLN A 348 -0.58 -25.01 5.02
N ALA A 349 -0.29 -24.17 4.01
CA ALA A 349 1.03 -24.03 3.42
C ALA A 349 1.23 -22.57 2.99
N VAL A 350 2.34 -21.98 3.39
CA VAL A 350 2.77 -20.62 3.04
C VAL A 350 4.20 -20.69 2.54
N GLY A 351 4.45 -20.14 1.35
CA GLY A 351 5.79 -20.01 0.76
C GLY A 351 6.56 -18.80 1.28
N PHE A 352 7.75 -18.59 0.73
CA PHE A 352 8.56 -17.39 0.96
C PHE A 352 8.85 -16.72 -0.38
N GLY A 353 8.74 -15.40 -0.41
CA GLY A 353 9.18 -14.56 -1.51
C GLY A 353 10.57 -13.96 -1.28
N PRO A 354 11.13 -13.24 -2.27
CA PRO A 354 12.42 -12.60 -2.14
C PRO A 354 12.44 -11.52 -1.04
N ASP A 355 11.31 -10.82 -0.80
CA ASP A 355 11.24 -9.78 0.23
C ASP A 355 11.24 -10.35 1.65
N ASP A 356 10.57 -11.49 1.86
CA ASP A 356 10.56 -12.19 3.15
C ASP A 356 12.01 -12.51 3.60
N LEU A 357 12.85 -12.97 2.67
CA LEU A 357 14.25 -13.33 2.93
C LEU A 357 15.18 -12.12 3.15
N ARG A 358 14.66 -10.89 3.15
CA ARG A 358 15.39 -9.66 3.55
C ARG A 358 15.28 -9.38 5.05
N LEU A 359 14.44 -10.11 5.80
CA LEU A 359 14.45 -10.15 7.26
C LEU A 359 15.60 -11.00 7.80
N SER A 360 15.90 -10.90 9.11
CA SER A 360 16.86 -11.83 9.70
C SER A 360 16.25 -13.25 9.82
N PRO A 361 17.07 -14.31 9.78
CA PRO A 361 16.60 -15.67 10.03
C PRO A 361 15.87 -15.81 11.37
N THR A 362 16.27 -15.04 12.38
CA THR A 362 15.64 -15.00 13.71
C THR A 362 14.22 -14.48 13.64
N ASP A 363 13.97 -13.39 12.89
CA ASP A 363 12.63 -12.80 12.75
C ASP A 363 11.69 -13.72 11.96
N LEU A 364 12.23 -14.37 10.91
CA LEU A 364 11.51 -15.40 10.18
C LEU A 364 11.15 -16.59 11.08
N ILE A 365 12.12 -17.15 11.79
CA ILE A 365 11.91 -18.32 12.65
C ILE A 365 10.93 -18.01 13.79
N ALA A 366 10.95 -16.79 14.35
CA ALA A 366 10.02 -16.35 15.39
C ALA A 366 8.52 -16.41 14.98
N HIS A 367 8.21 -16.42 13.68
CA HIS A 367 6.84 -16.44 13.15
C HIS A 367 6.54 -17.62 12.19
N THR A 368 7.56 -18.41 11.83
CA THR A 368 7.44 -19.56 10.93
C THR A 368 7.69 -20.91 11.61
N TYR A 369 8.36 -20.94 12.76
CA TYR A 369 8.64 -22.17 13.49
C TYR A 369 7.38 -22.84 14.04
N ALA A 370 7.38 -24.17 14.09
CA ALA A 370 6.41 -24.97 14.80
C ALA A 370 7.06 -26.21 15.43
N ASP A 371 6.55 -26.63 16.59
CA ASP A 371 7.06 -27.80 17.32
C ASP A 371 6.92 -29.13 16.55
N SER A 372 6.10 -29.16 15.48
CA SER A 372 5.95 -30.33 14.60
C SER A 372 5.51 -29.96 13.17
N PRO A 373 5.82 -30.79 12.14
CA PRO A 373 5.46 -30.52 10.75
C PRO A 373 3.95 -30.41 10.49
N GLU A 374 3.12 -31.06 11.30
CA GLU A 374 1.65 -30.98 11.19
C GLU A 374 1.13 -29.59 11.61
N ASN A 375 1.82 -28.94 12.56
CA ASN A 375 1.50 -27.60 13.04
C ASN A 375 2.15 -26.49 12.20
N ALA A 376 3.21 -26.79 11.44
CA ALA A 376 3.88 -25.83 10.57
C ALA A 376 2.90 -25.22 9.54
N MET A 377 2.88 -23.89 9.46
CA MET A 377 2.12 -23.16 8.43
C MET A 377 3.00 -22.86 7.21
N TYR A 378 4.29 -22.59 7.40
CA TYR A 378 5.26 -22.36 6.34
C TYR A 378 5.88 -23.68 5.86
N VAL A 379 6.13 -23.78 4.55
CA VAL A 379 6.76 -24.94 3.90
C VAL A 379 7.71 -24.46 2.80
N SER A 380 8.81 -25.18 2.54
CA SER A 380 9.60 -24.99 1.31
C SER A 380 10.51 -26.17 1.02
N ALA A 381 10.47 -26.68 -0.22
CA ALA A 381 11.38 -27.74 -0.66
C ALA A 381 12.83 -27.24 -0.78
N ASN A 382 13.02 -26.01 -1.29
CA ASN A 382 14.35 -25.51 -1.64
C ASN A 382 14.98 -24.55 -0.62
N LEU A 383 14.21 -23.87 0.23
CA LEU A 383 14.77 -23.05 1.31
C LEU A 383 15.39 -23.89 2.45
N VAL A 384 16.36 -23.30 3.15
CA VAL A 384 16.85 -23.71 4.47
C VAL A 384 17.10 -22.44 5.28
N LEU A 385 16.58 -22.39 6.51
CA LEU A 385 16.78 -21.32 7.48
C LEU A 385 17.53 -21.90 8.69
N LEU A 386 18.81 -21.55 8.86
CA LEU A 386 19.77 -22.13 9.84
C LEU A 386 19.99 -23.65 9.74
N ASP A 387 18.96 -24.47 9.95
CA ASP A 387 19.01 -25.94 9.92
C ASP A 387 17.78 -26.52 9.17
N PRO A 388 17.94 -27.60 8.36
CA PRO A 388 16.83 -28.20 7.61
C PRO A 388 15.66 -28.74 8.45
N SER A 389 15.80 -28.88 9.77
CA SER A 389 14.71 -29.32 10.66
C SER A 389 13.74 -28.20 11.06
N LEU A 390 14.08 -26.93 10.84
CA LEU A 390 13.26 -25.78 11.26
C LEU A 390 12.12 -25.43 10.28
N LEU A 391 12.18 -25.96 9.05
CA LEU A 391 11.18 -25.70 7.99
C LEU A 391 10.92 -26.98 7.18
N PRO A 392 9.70 -27.55 7.17
CA PRO A 392 9.41 -28.77 6.43
C PRO A 392 9.39 -28.55 4.90
N SER A 393 9.82 -29.58 4.14
CA SER A 393 9.83 -29.56 2.68
C SER A 393 8.43 -29.49 2.07
N HIS A 394 7.45 -30.11 2.72
CA HIS A 394 6.06 -30.20 2.28
C HIS A 394 5.11 -30.46 3.46
N LYS A 395 3.81 -30.41 3.18
CA LYS A 395 2.73 -30.85 4.07
C LYS A 395 1.72 -31.69 3.31
N ILE A 396 1.15 -32.70 3.96
CA ILE A 396 -0.01 -33.45 3.44
C ILE A 396 -1.26 -33.02 4.21
N VAL A 397 -2.26 -32.49 3.49
CA VAL A 397 -3.55 -32.06 4.06
C VAL A 397 -4.64 -32.99 3.59
N ARG A 398 -5.39 -33.58 4.54
CA ARG A 398 -6.54 -34.42 4.19
C ARG A 398 -7.85 -33.62 4.21
N SER A 399 -8.58 -33.63 3.08
CA SER A 399 -9.93 -33.05 2.96
C SER A 399 -10.87 -34.07 2.31
N GLY A 400 -11.74 -34.69 3.12
CA GLY A 400 -12.55 -35.82 2.67
C GLY A 400 -11.66 -37.01 2.27
N GLU A 401 -11.69 -37.38 1.00
CA GLU A 401 -10.81 -38.41 0.40
C GLU A 401 -9.60 -37.83 -0.34
N TRP A 402 -9.45 -36.50 -0.41
CA TRP A 402 -8.26 -35.87 -0.96
C TRP A 402 -7.14 -35.89 0.07
N ASN A 403 -5.97 -36.39 -0.33
CA ASN A 403 -4.69 -36.24 0.35
C ASN A 403 -3.88 -35.24 -0.49
N ILE A 404 -3.97 -33.96 -0.16
CA ILE A 404 -3.37 -32.88 -0.93
C ILE A 404 -1.93 -32.67 -0.46
N GLY A 405 -0.95 -32.92 -1.33
CA GLY A 405 0.45 -32.58 -1.09
C GLY A 405 0.71 -31.10 -1.42
N LEU A 406 1.30 -30.36 -0.49
CA LEU A 406 1.56 -28.92 -0.59
C LEU A 406 3.04 -28.63 -0.34
N THR A 407 3.68 -27.85 -1.20
CA THR A 407 5.07 -27.42 -1.06
C THR A 407 5.30 -26.07 -1.74
N SER A 408 6.40 -25.37 -1.42
CA SER A 408 6.83 -24.14 -2.09
C SER A 408 8.26 -24.24 -2.64
N ILE A 409 8.54 -23.48 -3.69
CA ILE A 409 9.88 -23.19 -4.19
C ILE A 409 9.99 -21.68 -4.45
N LEU A 410 11.08 -21.07 -3.99
CA LEU A 410 11.49 -19.73 -4.40
C LEU A 410 12.57 -19.85 -5.49
N ASP A 411 12.39 -19.13 -6.59
CA ASP A 411 13.39 -19.01 -7.65
C ASP A 411 14.60 -18.18 -7.17
N PRO A 412 15.83 -18.70 -7.20
CA PRO A 412 17.02 -17.91 -6.90
C PRO A 412 17.20 -16.69 -7.80
N ASP A 413 16.71 -16.73 -9.05
CA ASP A 413 16.83 -15.62 -9.99
C ASP A 413 15.82 -14.48 -9.70
N ALA A 414 14.88 -14.69 -8.78
CA ALA A 414 13.98 -13.64 -8.26
C ALA A 414 14.58 -12.83 -7.09
N LEU A 415 15.80 -13.15 -6.63
CA LEU A 415 16.46 -12.45 -5.52
C LEU A 415 17.13 -11.16 -5.98
N GLU A 416 16.64 -10.02 -5.52
CA GLU A 416 17.26 -8.71 -5.79
C GLU A 416 18.51 -8.44 -4.92
N ALA A 417 18.70 -9.18 -3.83
CA ALA A 417 19.81 -9.04 -2.89
C ALA A 417 20.44 -10.40 -2.52
N PRO A 418 21.75 -10.46 -2.23
CA PRO A 418 22.38 -11.67 -1.71
C PRO A 418 21.78 -12.10 -0.37
N LEU A 419 21.56 -13.41 -0.23
CA LEU A 419 21.12 -14.01 1.04
C LEU A 419 22.19 -13.86 2.13
N GLY A 420 21.75 -13.81 3.39
CA GLY A 420 22.64 -13.96 4.54
C GLY A 420 23.26 -15.37 4.59
N SER A 421 24.39 -15.53 5.29
CA SER A 421 25.13 -16.80 5.45
C SER A 421 24.29 -17.96 5.97
N ASP A 422 23.21 -17.62 6.66
CA ASP A 422 22.37 -18.48 7.47
C ASP A 422 21.09 -18.92 6.71
N VAL A 423 20.95 -18.48 5.45
CA VAL A 423 19.87 -18.80 4.53
C VAL A 423 20.45 -19.43 3.28
N THR A 424 19.86 -20.53 2.79
CA THR A 424 20.34 -21.21 1.58
C THR A 424 19.17 -21.68 0.72
N LEU A 425 19.23 -21.38 -0.59
CA LEU A 425 18.37 -21.99 -1.60
C LEU A 425 19.09 -23.17 -2.26
N LYS A 426 18.42 -24.33 -2.26
CA LYS A 426 18.79 -25.52 -3.02
C LYS A 426 18.38 -25.34 -4.50
N PRO A 427 19.01 -26.06 -5.46
CA PRO A 427 18.59 -26.03 -6.86
C PRO A 427 17.12 -26.44 -7.04
N ILE A 428 16.35 -25.63 -7.78
CA ILE A 428 14.88 -25.77 -7.89
C ILE A 428 14.45 -27.16 -8.42
N LYS A 429 15.13 -27.67 -9.47
CA LYS A 429 14.80 -28.97 -10.08
C LYS A 429 15.00 -30.14 -9.11
N ALA A 430 16.18 -30.24 -8.51
CA ALA A 430 16.49 -31.31 -7.56
C ALA A 430 15.59 -31.26 -6.31
N SER A 431 15.15 -30.06 -5.91
CA SER A 431 14.20 -29.88 -4.80
C SER A 431 12.79 -30.34 -5.18
N ALA A 432 12.32 -30.00 -6.39
CA ALA A 432 11.04 -30.46 -6.93
C ALA A 432 11.00 -31.99 -7.11
N GLU A 433 12.05 -32.60 -7.65
CA GLU A 433 12.18 -34.05 -7.81
C GLU A 433 12.14 -34.79 -6.46
N ALA A 434 12.85 -34.27 -5.45
CA ALA A 434 12.89 -34.85 -4.11
C ALA A 434 11.51 -34.74 -3.42
N VAL A 435 10.92 -33.55 -3.39
CA VAL A 435 9.67 -33.31 -2.65
C VAL A 435 8.46 -33.99 -3.29
N LEU A 436 8.41 -34.09 -4.63
CA LEU A 436 7.38 -34.86 -5.34
C LEU A 436 7.39 -36.33 -4.91
N LYS A 437 8.59 -36.93 -4.83
CA LYS A 437 8.77 -38.31 -4.36
C LYS A 437 8.40 -38.47 -2.87
N GLU A 438 8.70 -37.48 -2.02
CA GLU A 438 8.28 -37.48 -0.62
C GLU A 438 6.75 -37.46 -0.50
N MET A 439 6.07 -36.55 -1.20
CA MET A 439 4.60 -36.44 -1.20
C MET A 439 3.92 -37.70 -1.75
N ASP A 440 4.45 -38.29 -2.83
CA ASP A 440 3.97 -39.56 -3.38
C ASP A 440 4.14 -40.70 -2.38
N SER A 441 5.27 -40.75 -1.67
CA SER A 441 5.55 -41.76 -0.63
C SER A 441 4.64 -41.58 0.60
N ALA A 442 4.22 -40.34 0.89
CA ALA A 442 3.24 -40.02 1.92
C ALA A 442 1.77 -40.21 1.46
N GLY A 443 1.54 -40.64 0.21
CA GLY A 443 0.22 -40.98 -0.31
C GLY A 443 -0.62 -39.78 -0.77
N ALA A 444 0.02 -38.71 -1.26
CA ALA A 444 -0.67 -37.62 -1.94
C ALA A 444 -1.41 -38.11 -3.20
N ASN A 445 -2.64 -37.62 -3.42
CA ASN A 445 -3.42 -37.88 -4.63
C ASN A 445 -3.75 -36.61 -5.44
N PHE A 446 -3.27 -35.45 -4.99
CA PHE A 446 -3.20 -34.19 -5.73
C PHE A 446 -1.98 -33.42 -5.19
N ARG A 447 -1.01 -33.02 -6.03
CA ARG A 447 0.16 -32.22 -5.57
C ARG A 447 0.11 -30.80 -6.12
N VAL A 448 0.34 -29.85 -5.22
CA VAL A 448 0.43 -28.42 -5.48
C VAL A 448 1.84 -27.93 -5.17
N LEU A 449 2.45 -27.25 -6.13
CA LEU A 449 3.64 -26.44 -5.93
C LEU A 449 3.26 -24.96 -5.96
N THR A 450 3.52 -24.20 -4.89
CA THR A 450 3.63 -22.74 -5.03
C THR A 450 5.05 -22.39 -5.49
N PHE A 451 5.16 -21.49 -6.45
CA PHE A 451 6.43 -21.07 -7.04
C PHE A 451 6.47 -19.54 -7.07
N PHE A 452 7.45 -18.95 -6.39
CA PHE A 452 7.69 -17.51 -6.49
C PHE A 452 8.87 -17.26 -7.43
N GLY A 453 8.62 -16.54 -8.54
CA GLY A 453 9.60 -16.33 -9.61
C GLY A 453 8.97 -16.20 -10.99
N ASP A 454 9.77 -16.40 -12.03
CA ASP A 454 9.35 -16.22 -13.42
C ASP A 454 8.40 -17.34 -13.94
N GLU A 455 7.42 -16.97 -14.76
CA GLU A 455 6.40 -17.89 -15.26
C GLU A 455 6.96 -18.92 -16.26
N GLU A 456 7.96 -18.56 -17.07
CA GLU A 456 8.60 -19.48 -18.01
C GLU A 456 9.58 -20.42 -17.29
N VAL A 457 10.27 -19.96 -16.24
CA VAL A 457 11.03 -20.85 -15.33
C VAL A 457 10.10 -21.85 -14.65
N ALA A 458 8.93 -21.41 -14.17
CA ALA A 458 7.91 -22.26 -13.57
C ALA A 458 7.34 -23.30 -14.56
N LYS A 459 6.98 -22.87 -15.79
CA LYS A 459 6.54 -23.76 -16.89
C LYS A 459 7.59 -24.81 -17.21
N LYS A 460 8.84 -24.38 -17.42
CA LYS A 460 9.98 -25.25 -17.70
C LYS A 460 10.19 -26.28 -16.57
N LEU A 461 10.12 -25.88 -15.31
CA LEU A 461 10.25 -26.78 -14.16
C LEU A 461 9.18 -27.89 -14.17
N MET A 462 7.94 -27.59 -14.61
CA MET A 462 6.85 -28.56 -14.70
C MET A 462 6.88 -29.46 -15.94
N ALA A 463 7.62 -29.09 -16.99
CA ALA A 463 7.99 -30.00 -18.08
C ALA A 463 9.17 -30.89 -17.66
N ASP A 464 10.16 -30.32 -16.96
CA ASP A 464 11.37 -31.01 -16.49
C ASP A 464 11.13 -32.01 -15.34
N VAL A 465 10.07 -31.79 -14.54
CA VAL A 465 9.67 -32.60 -13.36
C VAL A 465 8.17 -32.93 -13.42
N PRO A 466 7.74 -33.84 -14.31
CA PRO A 466 6.32 -34.17 -14.48
C PRO A 466 5.79 -35.01 -13.32
N GLY A 467 4.63 -34.61 -12.77
CA GLY A 467 3.91 -35.37 -11.73
C GLY A 467 3.10 -34.52 -10.76
N PHE A 468 3.38 -33.21 -10.68
CA PHE A 468 2.49 -32.23 -10.05
C PHE A 468 1.18 -32.09 -10.82
N ASP A 469 0.11 -31.72 -10.12
CA ASP A 469 -1.23 -31.54 -10.70
C ASP A 469 -1.53 -30.04 -10.91
N LEU A 470 -1.07 -29.19 -9.99
CA LEU A 470 -1.19 -27.73 -10.02
C LEU A 470 0.14 -27.05 -9.67
N ILE A 471 0.52 -26.02 -10.43
CA ILE A 471 1.50 -25.02 -10.04
C ILE A 471 0.82 -23.66 -9.86
N VAL A 472 1.18 -22.96 -8.79
CA VAL A 472 0.69 -21.61 -8.45
C VAL A 472 1.88 -20.67 -8.53
N VAL A 473 1.91 -19.80 -9.54
CA VAL A 473 3.02 -18.86 -9.77
C VAL A 473 2.72 -17.50 -9.14
N SER A 474 3.75 -16.88 -8.57
CA SER A 474 3.68 -15.59 -7.87
C SER A 474 4.94 -14.78 -8.12
N GLY A 475 4.87 -13.44 -7.97
CA GLY A 475 5.93 -12.51 -8.40
C GLY A 475 5.81 -12.00 -9.84
N GLY A 476 4.81 -12.47 -10.60
CA GLY A 476 4.43 -11.91 -11.90
C GLY A 476 3.52 -10.69 -11.77
N TYR A 477 3.61 -9.75 -12.72
CA TYR A 477 2.79 -8.53 -12.77
C TYR A 477 1.43 -8.77 -13.42
N GLY A 478 0.38 -8.13 -12.88
CA GLY A 478 -0.97 -8.09 -13.46
C GLY A 478 -2.03 -8.81 -12.62
N GLU A 479 -3.27 -8.82 -13.13
CA GLU A 479 -4.36 -9.60 -12.52
C GLU A 479 -4.29 -11.09 -12.95
N PRO A 480 -4.81 -12.04 -12.14
CA PRO A 480 -4.88 -13.44 -12.55
C PRO A 480 -5.64 -13.69 -13.85
N THR A 481 -5.22 -14.72 -14.59
CA THR A 481 -5.96 -15.19 -15.78
C THR A 481 -7.36 -15.68 -15.40
N TYR A 482 -8.32 -15.60 -16.34
CA TYR A 482 -9.69 -16.11 -16.12
C TYR A 482 -9.77 -17.64 -16.01
N GLN A 483 -8.82 -18.35 -16.61
CA GLN A 483 -8.76 -19.82 -16.69
C GLN A 483 -7.35 -20.31 -16.37
N PRO A 484 -7.17 -21.56 -15.89
CA PRO A 484 -5.85 -22.14 -15.69
C PRO A 484 -5.12 -22.32 -17.02
N GLN A 485 -3.90 -21.82 -17.11
CA GLN A 485 -3.04 -22.06 -18.27
C GLN A 485 -2.70 -23.56 -18.40
N SER A 486 -2.37 -23.97 -19.62
CA SER A 486 -1.78 -25.29 -19.90
C SER A 486 -0.31 -25.11 -20.24
N ILE A 487 0.54 -26.00 -19.75
CA ILE A 487 1.99 -25.98 -19.98
C ILE A 487 2.32 -26.95 -21.11
N GLU A 488 3.22 -26.59 -22.01
CA GLU A 488 3.69 -27.51 -23.07
C GLU A 488 4.44 -28.71 -22.46
N ASP A 489 4.30 -29.89 -23.08
CA ASP A 489 4.82 -31.19 -22.62
C ASP A 489 4.48 -31.64 -21.18
N SER A 490 3.64 -30.91 -20.45
CA SER A 490 3.21 -31.26 -19.09
C SER A 490 1.69 -31.41 -18.94
N LYS A 491 1.28 -32.11 -17.88
CA LYS A 491 -0.13 -32.23 -17.46
C LYS A 491 -0.50 -31.24 -16.38
N THR A 492 0.50 -30.66 -15.70
CA THR A 492 0.31 -29.66 -14.65
C THR A 492 -0.47 -28.47 -15.19
N LYS A 493 -1.43 -27.97 -14.42
CA LYS A 493 -2.10 -26.69 -14.70
C LYS A 493 -1.42 -25.56 -13.95
N LEU A 494 -1.35 -24.38 -14.59
CA LEU A 494 -0.75 -23.19 -14.01
C LEU A 494 -1.84 -22.15 -13.72
N ILE A 495 -1.82 -21.58 -12.52
CA ILE A 495 -2.54 -20.35 -12.17
C ILE A 495 -1.55 -19.35 -11.59
N VAL A 496 -1.85 -18.05 -11.70
CA VAL A 496 -1.05 -16.98 -11.07
C VAL A 496 -1.83 -16.32 -9.95
N THR A 497 -1.14 -15.82 -8.91
CA THR A 497 -1.78 -15.15 -7.78
C THR A 497 -2.21 -13.71 -8.09
N GLY A 498 -1.56 -13.08 -9.08
CA GLY A 498 -1.49 -11.62 -9.15
C GLY A 498 -0.70 -11.05 -7.97
N ASN A 499 -0.80 -9.75 -7.76
CA ASN A 499 -0.03 -9.01 -6.76
C ASN A 499 -0.90 -8.36 -5.66
N LYS A 500 -0.21 -7.88 -4.62
CA LYS A 500 -0.73 -7.11 -3.47
C LYS A 500 -1.89 -7.78 -2.72
N GLY A 501 -1.99 -9.12 -2.82
CA GLY A 501 -3.09 -9.91 -2.27
C GLY A 501 -4.49 -9.47 -2.71
N MET A 502 -4.63 -8.80 -3.88
CA MET A 502 -5.89 -8.24 -4.38
C MET A 502 -6.93 -9.30 -4.80
N PHE A 503 -6.46 -10.51 -5.11
CA PHE A 503 -7.25 -11.61 -5.64
C PHE A 503 -7.13 -12.87 -4.78
N VAL A 504 -8.14 -13.72 -4.90
CA VAL A 504 -8.10 -15.11 -4.46
C VAL A 504 -8.34 -16.01 -5.66
N GLY A 505 -7.47 -17.01 -5.84
CA GLY A 505 -7.75 -18.15 -6.72
C GLY A 505 -8.50 -19.22 -5.95
N LEU A 506 -9.71 -19.58 -6.38
CA LEU A 506 -10.39 -20.78 -5.89
C LEU A 506 -10.14 -21.93 -6.86
N VAL A 507 -9.61 -23.06 -6.37
CA VAL A 507 -9.56 -24.31 -7.14
C VAL A 507 -10.47 -25.35 -6.47
N GLY A 508 -11.60 -25.66 -7.09
CA GLY A 508 -12.54 -26.68 -6.62
C GLY A 508 -12.16 -28.06 -7.12
N LEU A 509 -11.97 -29.02 -6.19
CA LEU A 509 -11.66 -30.42 -6.49
C LEU A 509 -12.90 -31.30 -6.36
N TYR A 510 -13.03 -32.29 -7.26
CA TYR A 510 -14.18 -33.18 -7.37
C TYR A 510 -13.75 -34.60 -7.75
N GLN A 511 -14.14 -35.63 -7.00
CA GLN A 511 -13.69 -37.02 -7.24
C GLN A 511 -13.96 -37.56 -8.65
N ASN A 512 -15.00 -37.06 -9.32
CA ASN A 512 -15.53 -37.61 -10.58
C ASN A 512 -15.69 -36.54 -11.68
N GLN A 513 -15.07 -35.37 -11.53
CA GLN A 513 -15.12 -34.26 -12.51
C GLN A 513 -13.75 -33.57 -12.59
N PRO A 514 -13.41 -32.88 -13.69
CA PRO A 514 -12.23 -32.00 -13.73
C PRO A 514 -12.29 -30.94 -12.62
N MET A 515 -11.12 -30.50 -12.15
CA MET A 515 -11.05 -29.35 -11.25
C MET A 515 -11.63 -28.09 -11.92
N LYS A 516 -12.19 -27.19 -11.10
CA LYS A 516 -12.73 -25.89 -11.55
C LYS A 516 -11.90 -24.75 -10.96
N TYR A 517 -11.86 -23.61 -11.63
CA TYR A 517 -11.06 -22.47 -11.17
C TYR A 517 -11.80 -21.14 -11.36
N ALA A 518 -11.77 -20.31 -10.31
CA ALA A 518 -12.31 -18.96 -10.34
C ALA A 518 -11.32 -17.97 -9.72
N ARG A 519 -11.02 -16.88 -10.44
CA ARG A 519 -10.38 -15.69 -9.84
C ARG A 519 -11.46 -14.83 -9.19
N VAL A 520 -11.23 -14.39 -7.95
CA VAL A 520 -12.17 -13.55 -7.20
C VAL A 520 -11.44 -12.28 -6.73
N PRO A 521 -11.81 -11.08 -7.22
CA PRO A 521 -11.29 -9.82 -6.69
C PRO A 521 -11.88 -9.56 -5.29
N LEU A 522 -11.05 -9.17 -4.33
CA LEU A 522 -11.50 -8.80 -2.99
C LEU A 522 -11.97 -7.33 -2.94
N THR A 523 -13.06 -7.02 -3.65
CA THR A 523 -13.68 -5.67 -3.65
C THR A 523 -14.48 -5.40 -2.38
N ASP A 524 -15.06 -4.21 -2.31
CA ASP A 524 -16.10 -3.78 -1.36
C ASP A 524 -17.30 -4.74 -1.18
N GLU A 525 -17.57 -5.68 -2.10
CA GLU A 525 -18.61 -6.72 -1.90
C GLU A 525 -18.31 -7.57 -0.64
N PHE A 526 -17.04 -7.64 -0.25
CA PHE A 526 -16.57 -8.23 0.99
C PHE A 526 -16.31 -7.13 2.04
N LYS A 527 -17.15 -7.12 3.09
CA LYS A 527 -16.93 -6.26 4.26
C LYS A 527 -15.65 -6.63 4.99
N ASP A 528 -15.00 -5.64 5.60
CA ASP A 528 -13.84 -5.89 6.47
C ASP A 528 -14.24 -6.68 7.73
N ALA A 529 -13.58 -7.81 7.99
CA ALA A 529 -13.81 -8.61 9.20
C ALA A 529 -13.34 -7.87 10.47
N PRO A 530 -14.16 -7.73 11.54
CA PRO A 530 -13.80 -7.00 12.76
C PRO A 530 -12.55 -7.52 13.47
N GLU A 531 -12.27 -8.82 13.41
CA GLU A 531 -11.08 -9.43 13.99
C GLU A 531 -9.80 -8.97 13.28
N MET A 532 -9.88 -8.79 11.96
CA MET A 532 -8.78 -8.28 11.15
C MET A 532 -8.65 -6.76 11.26
N ARG A 533 -9.76 -6.02 11.42
CA ARG A 533 -9.73 -4.60 11.82
C ARG A 533 -8.99 -4.41 13.15
N LYS A 534 -9.27 -5.25 14.15
CA LYS A 534 -8.54 -5.25 15.43
C LYS A 534 -7.05 -5.54 15.21
N LEU A 535 -6.69 -6.49 14.35
CA LEU A 535 -5.29 -6.80 14.02
C LEU A 535 -4.57 -5.57 13.41
N MET A 536 -5.28 -4.73 12.65
CA MET A 536 -4.74 -3.46 12.13
C MET A 536 -4.66 -2.36 13.20
N ALA A 537 -5.59 -2.30 14.15
CA ALA A 537 -5.47 -1.42 15.32
C ALA A 537 -4.27 -1.80 16.20
N ASP A 538 -4.07 -3.10 16.46
CA ASP A 538 -2.94 -3.64 17.22
C ASP A 538 -1.60 -3.34 16.52
N TYR A 539 -1.59 -3.38 15.18
CA TYR A 539 -0.43 -2.99 14.37
C TYR A 539 -0.08 -1.50 14.54
N GLN A 540 -1.06 -0.60 14.35
CA GLN A 540 -0.83 0.85 14.47
C GLN A 540 -0.44 1.26 15.91
N GLN A 541 -1.01 0.60 16.93
CA GLN A 541 -0.60 0.78 18.32
C GLN A 541 0.86 0.31 18.58
N GLN A 542 1.34 -0.73 17.88
CA GLN A 542 2.74 -1.16 17.99
C GLN A 542 3.70 -0.16 17.33
N LEU A 543 3.28 0.51 16.25
CA LEU A 543 4.04 1.62 15.66
C LEU A 543 4.07 2.84 16.60
N GLU A 544 2.93 3.22 17.19
CA GLU A 544 2.81 4.30 18.19
C GLU A 544 3.77 4.08 19.37
N GLN A 545 3.77 2.86 19.95
CA GLN A 545 4.57 2.52 21.13
C GLN A 545 6.08 2.51 20.87
N LEU A 546 6.51 2.17 19.64
CA LEU A 546 7.92 2.22 19.24
C LEU A 546 8.34 3.65 18.87
N GLY A 547 7.46 4.41 18.23
CA GLY A 547 7.76 5.68 17.59
C GLY A 547 8.81 5.55 16.47
N LEU A 548 9.09 6.66 15.79
CA LEU A 548 9.99 6.67 14.64
C LEU A 548 11.38 6.09 14.98
N SER A 549 11.95 6.47 16.12
CA SER A 549 13.25 5.95 16.57
C SER A 549 13.24 4.45 16.89
N GLY A 550 12.14 3.91 17.44
CA GLY A 550 11.99 2.47 17.67
C GLY A 550 11.76 1.68 16.38
N LEU A 551 11.26 2.33 15.33
CA LEU A 551 11.20 1.77 13.97
C LEU A 551 12.53 1.86 13.21
N GLY A 552 13.57 2.46 13.80
CA GLY A 552 14.87 2.70 13.18
C GLY A 552 14.96 3.98 12.33
N LEU A 553 13.88 4.77 12.26
CA LEU A 553 13.83 6.01 11.50
C LEU A 553 14.40 7.17 12.34
N SER A 554 15.49 7.76 11.84
CA SER A 554 16.06 9.00 12.36
C SER A 554 15.90 10.10 11.30
N PRO A 555 15.42 11.31 11.66
CA PRO A 555 15.33 12.43 10.73
C PRO A 555 16.69 12.80 10.13
N ILE A 556 16.75 13.04 8.82
CA ILE A 556 17.98 13.42 8.11
C ILE A 556 17.94 14.87 7.60
N PRO A 557 19.07 15.55 7.39
CA PRO A 557 19.11 16.83 6.70
C PRO A 557 18.45 16.73 5.31
N HIS A 558 17.61 17.71 4.96
CA HIS A 558 17.10 17.81 3.58
C HIS A 558 18.27 18.07 2.61
N PRO A 559 18.30 17.49 1.38
CA PRO A 559 19.45 17.62 0.47
C PRO A 559 19.86 19.05 0.09
N SER A 560 18.97 20.05 0.22
CA SER A 560 19.30 21.47 0.03
C SER A 560 19.94 22.16 1.23
N GLY A 561 19.93 21.53 2.41
CA GLY A 561 20.31 22.14 3.69
C GLY A 561 19.27 23.10 4.29
N GLU A 562 18.17 23.36 3.58
CA GLU A 562 17.08 24.23 4.03
C GLU A 562 16.14 23.50 5.02
N LYS A 563 15.22 24.25 5.65
CA LYS A 563 14.28 23.74 6.67
C LYS A 563 12.82 24.03 6.36
N PHE A 564 11.96 23.14 6.82
CA PHE A 564 10.51 23.25 6.71
C PHE A 564 9.97 24.23 7.78
N ILE A 565 8.90 24.96 7.45
CA ILE A 565 8.26 26.00 8.29
C ILE A 565 6.72 25.95 8.29
N GLY A 566 6.09 25.12 7.45
CA GLY A 566 4.65 24.89 7.38
C GLY A 566 3.88 25.89 6.50
N SER A 567 2.76 25.43 5.92
CA SER A 567 1.92 26.22 5.01
C SER A 567 1.44 27.55 5.61
N GLU A 568 1.17 27.61 6.93
CA GLU A 568 0.82 28.84 7.65
C GLU A 568 1.91 29.94 7.58
N ALA A 569 3.16 29.57 7.31
CA ALA A 569 4.22 30.54 7.08
C ALA A 569 4.16 31.13 5.66
N CYS A 570 3.87 30.31 4.66
CA CYS A 570 3.71 30.73 3.26
C CYS A 570 2.48 31.61 3.05
N GLY A 571 1.33 31.26 3.66
CA GLY A 571 0.07 32.01 3.55
C GLY A 571 0.10 33.45 4.07
N LYS A 572 1.18 33.88 4.75
CA LYS A 572 1.40 35.27 5.17
C LYS A 572 1.79 36.19 4.00
N CYS A 573 2.26 35.63 2.89
CA CYS A 573 2.69 36.35 1.67
C CYS A 573 2.07 35.79 0.38
N HIS A 574 1.51 34.59 0.41
CA HIS A 574 0.91 33.91 -0.75
C HIS A 574 -0.53 33.50 -0.42
N THR A 575 -1.41 34.49 -0.28
CA THR A 575 -2.81 34.30 0.13
C THR A 575 -3.60 33.46 -0.88
N THR A 576 -3.56 33.75 -2.18
CA THR A 576 -4.32 32.96 -3.17
C THR A 576 -3.82 31.52 -3.26
N ALA A 577 -2.50 31.29 -3.18
CA ALA A 577 -1.94 29.94 -3.19
C ALA A 577 -2.28 29.16 -1.91
N PHE A 578 -2.36 29.84 -0.76
CA PHE A 578 -2.80 29.23 0.49
C PHE A 578 -4.30 28.90 0.46
N ASP A 579 -5.16 29.79 -0.05
CA ASP A 579 -6.59 29.53 -0.22
C ASP A 579 -6.86 28.35 -1.18
N ILE A 580 -6.07 28.22 -2.25
CA ILE A 580 -6.12 27.07 -3.18
C ILE A 580 -5.69 25.78 -2.46
N TRP A 581 -4.60 25.81 -1.70
CA TRP A 581 -4.14 24.65 -0.92
C TRP A 581 -5.13 24.24 0.17
N GLU A 582 -5.67 25.19 0.95
CA GLU A 582 -6.68 24.95 1.99
C GLU A 582 -8.00 24.39 1.41
N GLY A 583 -8.35 24.79 0.18
CA GLY A 583 -9.48 24.24 -0.56
C GLY A 583 -9.28 22.83 -1.15
N SER A 584 -8.08 22.26 -1.05
CA SER A 584 -7.71 20.99 -1.68
C SER A 584 -7.60 19.83 -0.67
N GLY A 585 -7.74 18.59 -1.14
CA GLY A 585 -7.56 17.39 -0.31
C GLY A 585 -6.16 17.24 0.32
N HIS A 586 -5.17 18.01 -0.14
CA HIS A 586 -3.84 18.06 0.44
C HIS A 586 -3.82 18.68 1.84
N ALA A 587 -4.62 19.71 2.11
CA ALA A 587 -4.71 20.30 3.46
C ALA A 587 -5.33 19.32 4.47
N GLU A 588 -6.33 18.55 4.05
CA GLU A 588 -6.99 17.53 4.87
C GLU A 588 -6.19 16.22 5.00
N ALA A 589 -5.07 16.05 4.28
CA ALA A 589 -4.39 14.77 4.13
C ALA A 589 -4.00 14.10 5.47
N THR A 590 -3.49 14.84 6.46
CA THR A 590 -3.20 14.26 7.78
C THR A 590 -4.48 13.89 8.53
N ALA A 591 -5.54 14.69 8.44
CA ALA A 591 -6.81 14.38 9.10
C ALA A 591 -7.38 13.06 8.60
N HIS A 592 -7.30 12.80 7.30
CA HIS A 592 -7.72 11.54 6.68
C HIS A 592 -6.92 10.29 7.13
N ILE A 593 -5.75 10.44 7.74
CA ILE A 593 -5.01 9.33 8.40
C ILE A 593 -5.06 9.38 9.94
N VAL A 594 -5.63 10.44 10.54
CA VAL A 594 -5.95 10.50 11.97
C VAL A 594 -7.32 9.89 12.24
N GLU A 595 -8.35 10.31 11.49
CA GLU A 595 -9.71 9.77 11.55
C GLU A 595 -10.17 9.33 10.14
N PRO A 596 -9.74 8.13 9.66
CA PRO A 596 -10.10 7.64 8.34
C PRO A 596 -11.61 7.52 8.11
N THR A 597 -12.04 7.89 6.91
CA THR A 597 -13.44 8.02 6.51
C THR A 597 -14.11 6.67 6.23
N GLU A 598 -15.36 6.72 5.74
CA GLU A 598 -16.12 5.56 5.22
C GLU A 598 -16.30 4.37 6.20
N GLY A 599 -16.13 4.62 7.50
CA GLY A 599 -16.27 3.63 8.56
C GLY A 599 -14.95 2.96 8.99
N ARG A 600 -13.78 3.47 8.58
CA ARG A 600 -12.46 2.98 8.99
C ARG A 600 -11.75 3.78 10.10
N GLY A 601 -12.46 4.71 10.74
CA GLY A 601 -11.96 5.53 11.85
C GLY A 601 -11.60 4.75 13.13
N ASP A 602 -11.88 3.44 13.17
CA ASP A 602 -11.42 2.50 14.19
C ASP A 602 -9.91 2.19 14.12
N VAL A 603 -9.23 2.55 13.03
CA VAL A 603 -7.77 2.37 12.85
C VAL A 603 -7.14 3.68 12.35
N ALA A 604 -6.58 4.46 13.28
CA ALA A 604 -5.75 5.61 12.97
C ALA A 604 -4.40 5.16 12.37
N ARG A 605 -3.90 5.89 11.36
CA ARG A 605 -2.73 5.54 10.52
C ARG A 605 -1.60 6.56 10.58
N HIS A 606 -1.76 7.65 11.32
CA HIS A 606 -0.76 8.72 11.52
C HIS A 606 0.48 8.32 12.36
N PHE A 607 0.67 7.02 12.59
CA PHE A 607 1.88 6.42 13.15
C PHE A 607 2.66 5.60 12.10
N ASP A 608 2.10 5.36 10.92
CA ASP A 608 2.69 4.52 9.87
C ASP A 608 3.58 5.34 8.93
N PRO A 609 4.90 5.05 8.82
CA PRO A 609 5.79 5.70 7.87
C PRO A 609 5.32 5.65 6.41
N GLU A 610 4.61 4.58 6.00
CA GLU A 610 4.05 4.41 4.65
C GLU A 610 2.80 5.26 4.40
N CYS A 611 2.13 5.74 5.45
CA CYS A 611 1.06 6.74 5.34
C CYS A 611 1.58 8.17 5.54
N LEU A 612 2.51 8.36 6.48
CA LEU A 612 3.09 9.68 6.77
C LEU A 612 3.78 10.27 5.54
N SER A 613 4.55 9.48 4.79
CA SER A 613 5.40 9.98 3.71
C SER A 613 4.69 10.82 2.63
N CYS A 614 3.39 10.61 2.41
CA CYS A 614 2.57 11.37 1.47
C CYS A 614 1.52 12.30 2.13
N HIS A 615 1.21 12.12 3.42
CA HIS A 615 0.09 12.82 4.10
C HIS A 615 0.52 13.91 5.10
N VAL A 616 1.83 14.14 5.29
CA VAL A 616 2.38 15.20 6.16
C VAL A 616 3.51 15.96 5.45
N THR A 617 3.87 17.13 5.98
CA THR A 617 4.94 17.96 5.41
C THR A 617 6.33 17.54 5.89
N GLY A 618 7.30 17.50 4.97
CA GLY A 618 8.71 17.28 5.29
C GLY A 618 9.14 15.82 5.47
N TRP A 619 8.61 14.93 4.64
CA TRP A 619 9.06 13.54 4.50
C TRP A 619 9.56 13.26 3.08
N ASN A 620 10.31 12.18 2.89
CA ASN A 620 10.57 11.65 1.55
C ASN A 620 9.46 10.64 1.17
N PRO A 621 8.62 10.92 0.15
CA PRO A 621 7.45 10.09 -0.16
C PRO A 621 7.82 8.66 -0.58
N GLN A 622 8.87 8.53 -1.40
CA GLN A 622 9.35 7.27 -2.00
C GLN A 622 10.25 6.43 -1.07
N ASN A 623 10.86 7.03 -0.04
CA ASN A 623 11.82 6.36 0.85
C ASN A 623 11.40 6.36 2.33
N TYR A 624 10.24 6.92 2.66
CA TYR A 624 9.54 6.73 3.94
C TYR A 624 10.35 7.14 5.18
N TYR A 625 11.11 8.23 5.06
CA TYR A 625 11.86 8.83 6.17
C TYR A 625 11.52 10.32 6.38
N PRO A 626 11.55 10.82 7.63
CA PRO A 626 11.41 12.25 7.94
C PRO A 626 12.68 13.04 7.63
N TYR A 627 12.54 14.34 7.33
CA TYR A 627 13.65 15.29 7.38
C TYR A 627 13.78 15.95 8.77
N GLU A 628 14.95 16.48 9.12
CA GLU A 628 15.29 17.10 10.43
C GLU A 628 14.34 18.19 10.94
N SER A 629 13.56 18.80 10.04
CA SER A 629 12.56 19.83 10.37
C SER A 629 11.15 19.48 9.87
N GLY A 630 10.95 18.26 9.37
CA GLY A 630 9.66 17.75 8.94
C GLY A 630 8.76 17.34 10.11
N TYR A 631 7.57 16.86 9.77
CA TYR A 631 6.61 16.36 10.74
C TYR A 631 7.14 15.15 11.54
N LEU A 632 6.95 15.16 12.85
CA LEU A 632 7.27 14.04 13.75
C LEU A 632 6.02 13.47 14.44
N SER A 633 5.10 14.33 14.87
CA SER A 633 3.83 13.94 15.52
C SER A 633 2.86 15.12 15.61
N LEU A 634 1.57 14.85 15.86
CA LEU A 634 0.54 15.87 16.06
C LEU A 634 0.86 16.86 17.20
N GLU A 635 1.55 16.41 18.26
CA GLU A 635 1.93 17.27 19.40
C GLU A 635 3.17 18.13 19.11
N GLN A 636 4.15 17.59 18.38
CA GLN A 636 5.43 18.26 18.14
C GLN A 636 5.44 19.13 16.87
N SER A 637 4.60 18.78 15.89
CA SER A 637 4.70 19.26 14.50
C SER A 637 3.34 19.66 13.90
N SER A 638 2.41 20.18 14.72
CA SER A 638 1.04 20.52 14.29
C SER A 638 0.95 21.54 13.14
N HIS A 639 2.03 22.27 12.83
CA HIS A 639 2.14 23.24 11.73
C HIS A 639 2.62 22.59 10.41
N LEU A 640 2.94 21.30 10.43
CA LEU A 640 3.42 20.49 9.31
C LEU A 640 2.41 19.41 8.89
N THR A 641 1.15 19.58 9.27
CA THR A 641 0.02 18.73 8.83
C THR A 641 -0.45 19.12 7.43
N GLY A 642 -1.03 18.15 6.73
CA GLY A 642 -1.33 18.19 5.31
C GLY A 642 -0.11 17.85 4.45
N ASN A 643 -0.35 17.51 3.19
CA ASN A 643 0.66 17.56 2.14
C ASN A 643 0.91 19.05 1.84
N GLY A 644 1.74 19.70 2.66
CA GLY A 644 1.86 21.16 2.71
C GLY A 644 2.59 21.75 1.49
N CYS A 645 2.56 23.07 1.36
CA CYS A 645 3.20 23.78 0.23
C CYS A 645 4.65 23.33 0.01
N GLU A 646 5.40 23.12 1.09
CA GLU A 646 6.82 22.76 1.05
C GLU A 646 7.11 21.34 0.52
N ASN A 647 6.10 20.47 0.41
CA ASN A 647 6.26 19.19 -0.29
C ASN A 647 6.27 19.35 -1.82
N CYS A 648 5.71 20.44 -2.36
CA CYS A 648 5.78 20.79 -3.79
C CYS A 648 6.89 21.82 -4.08
N HIS A 649 7.05 22.81 -3.20
CA HIS A 649 7.96 23.94 -3.39
C HIS A 649 9.33 23.77 -2.71
N GLY A 650 9.52 22.71 -1.92
CA GLY A 650 10.70 22.50 -1.09
C GLY A 650 10.68 23.32 0.23
N PRO A 651 11.69 23.14 1.09
CA PRO A 651 11.70 23.76 2.42
C PRO A 651 11.97 25.28 2.34
N GLY A 652 11.06 26.08 2.90
CA GLY A 652 10.96 27.51 2.68
C GLY A 652 11.69 28.42 3.67
N ALA A 653 12.36 27.90 4.69
CA ALA A 653 12.93 28.68 5.79
C ALA A 653 13.78 29.89 5.34
N SER A 654 14.79 29.70 4.48
CA SER A 654 15.63 30.82 4.02
C SER A 654 14.88 31.78 3.10
N HIS A 655 13.88 31.33 2.35
CA HIS A 655 13.06 32.21 1.52
C HIS A 655 12.25 33.17 2.41
N ALA A 656 11.45 32.64 3.34
CA ALA A 656 10.64 33.45 4.25
C ALA A 656 11.51 34.40 5.11
N ALA A 657 12.69 33.94 5.56
CA ALA A 657 13.64 34.77 6.30
C ALA A 657 14.26 35.89 5.44
N ALA A 658 14.47 35.65 4.14
CA ALA A 658 15.04 36.65 3.22
C ALA A 658 14.05 37.74 2.82
N GLU A 659 12.75 37.44 2.73
CA GLU A 659 11.71 38.44 2.43
C GLU A 659 11.30 39.29 3.63
N ALA A 660 11.69 38.92 4.86
CA ALA A 660 11.40 39.67 6.06
C ALA A 660 11.93 41.13 6.01
N GLU A 661 11.20 42.05 6.64
CA GLU A 661 11.61 43.46 6.73
C GLU A 661 13.02 43.58 7.34
N ASN A 662 13.90 44.33 6.66
CA ASN A 662 15.29 44.55 7.07
C ASN A 662 16.15 43.28 7.20
N SER A 663 15.82 42.19 6.49
CA SER A 663 16.58 40.92 6.49
C SER A 663 18.07 41.05 6.14
N GLY A 664 18.47 42.13 5.44
CA GLY A 664 19.84 42.37 5.00
C GLY A 664 20.31 41.47 3.84
N VAL A 665 19.43 40.59 3.33
CA VAL A 665 19.72 39.70 2.20
C VAL A 665 19.65 40.48 0.88
N SER A 666 20.62 40.27 -0.01
CA SER A 666 20.66 40.96 -1.32
C SER A 666 19.57 40.47 -2.26
N GLU A 667 19.13 41.33 -3.19
CA GLU A 667 18.06 41.00 -4.13
C GLU A 667 18.44 39.85 -5.08
N GLU A 668 19.73 39.63 -5.35
CA GLU A 668 20.22 38.47 -6.10
C GLU A 668 19.98 37.16 -5.33
N ARG A 669 20.24 37.14 -4.01
CA ARG A 669 19.96 35.96 -3.17
C ARG A 669 18.46 35.78 -2.94
N LYS A 670 17.68 36.87 -2.77
CA LYS A 670 16.20 36.76 -2.75
C LYS A 670 15.67 36.18 -4.05
N LYS A 671 16.13 36.66 -5.22
CA LYS A 671 15.76 36.10 -6.53
C LYS A 671 16.14 34.63 -6.65
N SER A 672 17.33 34.24 -6.19
CA SER A 672 17.74 32.83 -6.12
C SER A 672 16.81 31.98 -5.24
N LEU A 673 16.36 32.50 -4.10
CA LEU A 673 15.44 31.81 -3.20
C LEU A 673 14.01 31.71 -3.78
N ARG A 674 13.48 32.80 -4.33
CA ARG A 674 12.18 32.83 -5.03
C ARG A 674 12.13 31.83 -6.19
N LEU A 675 13.22 31.70 -6.95
CA LEU A 675 13.34 30.71 -8.04
C LEU A 675 13.47 29.27 -7.52
N ALA A 676 14.08 29.04 -6.35
CA ALA A 676 14.19 27.72 -5.74
C ALA A 676 12.84 27.18 -5.23
N MET A 677 11.87 28.07 -4.96
CA MET A 677 10.51 27.72 -4.54
C MET A 677 9.54 27.48 -5.71
N GLN A 678 10.01 27.46 -6.96
CA GLN A 678 9.15 27.23 -8.13
C GLN A 678 9.17 25.77 -8.54
N LEU A 679 7.99 25.13 -8.58
CA LEU A 679 7.75 23.85 -9.24
C LEU A 679 7.23 24.13 -10.67
N PRO A 680 8.04 23.93 -11.73
CA PRO A 680 7.60 24.18 -13.10
C PRO A 680 6.65 23.08 -13.59
N LEU A 681 5.69 23.44 -14.45
CA LEU A 681 4.71 22.50 -15.01
C LEU A 681 5.39 21.31 -15.73
N GLU A 682 6.51 21.53 -16.41
CA GLU A 682 7.27 20.46 -17.09
C GLU A 682 7.94 19.45 -16.14
N LYS A 683 7.86 19.67 -14.83
CA LYS A 683 8.28 18.73 -13.77
C LYS A 683 7.15 18.31 -12.84
N ALA A 684 6.08 19.09 -12.76
CA ALA A 684 4.99 18.88 -11.81
C ALA A 684 4.36 17.49 -11.92
N LYS A 685 4.21 16.93 -13.14
CA LYS A 685 3.64 15.58 -13.31
C LYS A 685 4.52 14.48 -12.69
N GLU A 686 5.84 14.54 -12.90
CA GLU A 686 6.82 13.61 -12.31
C GLU A 686 6.85 13.75 -10.79
N HIS A 687 6.84 15.00 -10.28
CA HIS A 687 6.81 15.30 -8.85
C HIS A 687 5.53 14.80 -8.17
N CYS A 688 4.36 15.01 -8.80
CA CYS A 688 3.10 14.50 -8.28
C CYS A 688 3.05 12.96 -8.25
N MET A 689 3.68 12.27 -9.21
CA MET A 689 3.77 10.80 -9.23
C MET A 689 4.61 10.21 -8.09
N GLU A 690 5.38 11.03 -7.33
CA GLU A 690 6.01 10.54 -6.09
C GLU A 690 4.97 10.17 -5.00
N CYS A 691 3.75 10.73 -5.07
CA CYS A 691 2.63 10.42 -4.17
C CYS A 691 1.40 9.84 -4.92
N HIS A 692 1.15 10.28 -6.14
CA HIS A 692 0.05 9.80 -7.00
C HIS A 692 0.55 8.65 -7.88
N ASP A 693 0.75 7.49 -7.24
CA ASP A 693 0.99 6.21 -7.91
C ASP A 693 -0.32 5.41 -8.11
N LEU A 694 -0.22 4.22 -8.72
CA LEU A 694 -1.36 3.34 -9.01
C LEU A 694 -2.10 2.79 -7.77
N ASP A 695 -1.51 2.89 -6.58
CA ASP A 695 -2.15 2.48 -5.32
C ASP A 695 -2.76 3.70 -4.61
N ASN A 696 -2.05 4.81 -4.60
CA ASN A 696 -2.47 6.02 -3.89
C ASN A 696 -3.51 6.82 -4.69
N SER A 697 -3.40 6.87 -6.02
CA SER A 697 -4.27 7.64 -6.91
C SER A 697 -4.33 7.03 -8.33
N PRO A 698 -4.89 5.82 -8.53
CA PRO A 698 -4.99 5.18 -9.85
C PRO A 698 -5.61 6.08 -10.94
N ASP A 699 -6.66 6.84 -10.61
CA ASP A 699 -7.31 7.84 -11.48
C ASP A 699 -6.34 8.90 -12.05
N PHE A 700 -5.20 9.16 -11.40
CA PHE A 700 -4.15 10.09 -11.89
C PHE A 700 -3.44 9.58 -13.14
N HIS A 701 -3.49 8.27 -13.39
CA HIS A 701 -2.86 7.61 -14.53
C HIS A 701 -3.79 7.47 -15.75
N ASP A 702 -5.04 7.91 -15.66
CA ASP A 702 -5.94 7.98 -16.82
C ASP A 702 -5.46 9.03 -17.84
N ASP A 703 -5.73 8.79 -19.14
CA ASP A 703 -5.29 9.66 -20.23
C ASP A 703 -5.80 11.11 -20.05
N GLY A 704 -4.87 12.04 -19.81
CA GLY A 704 -5.14 13.46 -19.61
C GLY A 704 -5.50 13.87 -18.18
N ALA A 705 -5.59 12.94 -17.22
CA ALA A 705 -6.08 13.24 -15.86
C ALA A 705 -5.24 14.31 -15.13
N PHE A 706 -3.90 14.27 -15.24
CA PHE A 706 -3.06 15.32 -14.67
C PHE A 706 -3.35 16.70 -15.27
N GLU A 707 -3.42 16.77 -16.60
CA GLU A 707 -3.57 18.01 -17.36
C GLU A 707 -4.98 18.64 -17.23
N ASP A 708 -6.03 17.81 -17.27
CA ASP A 708 -7.43 18.27 -17.32
C ASP A 708 -8.13 18.28 -15.93
N VAL A 709 -7.58 17.61 -14.91
CA VAL A 709 -8.20 17.47 -13.57
C VAL A 709 -7.25 17.89 -12.45
N TYR A 710 -6.16 17.17 -12.22
CA TYR A 710 -5.37 17.33 -10.99
C TYR A 710 -4.53 18.61 -10.95
N TRP A 711 -3.91 19.03 -12.05
CA TRP A 711 -3.15 20.28 -12.09
C TRP A 711 -4.04 21.52 -11.95
N PRO A 712 -5.18 21.64 -12.67
CA PRO A 712 -6.14 22.75 -12.47
C PRO A 712 -6.69 22.93 -11.05
N GLU A 713 -6.68 21.90 -10.20
CA GLU A 713 -7.10 22.00 -8.79
C GLU A 713 -6.05 22.65 -7.87
N VAL A 714 -4.77 22.66 -8.26
CA VAL A 714 -3.65 23.15 -7.41
C VAL A 714 -2.80 24.24 -8.07
N GLU A 715 -2.97 24.51 -9.37
CA GLU A 715 -2.14 25.48 -10.07
C GLU A 715 -2.30 26.90 -9.54
N HIS A 716 -1.18 27.59 -9.37
CA HIS A 716 -1.17 28.98 -8.92
C HIS A 716 0.08 29.70 -9.42
N TYR A 717 -0.04 31.01 -9.59
CA TYR A 717 1.00 31.86 -10.16
C TYR A 717 1.47 32.82 -9.06
N GLY A 718 2.79 32.98 -8.91
CA GLY A 718 3.38 33.42 -7.65
C GLY A 718 3.20 34.91 -7.29
N LEU A 719 2.84 35.13 -6.01
CA LEU A 719 2.75 36.39 -5.25
C LEU A 719 1.62 37.35 -5.69
N ASP A 720 0.75 37.65 -4.73
CA ASP A 720 -0.44 38.52 -4.84
C ASP A 720 -0.11 40.05 -4.75
#